data_AF-A0A0D2ILE2-F1
#
_entry.id   AF-A0A0D2ILE2-F1
#
_cell.length_a   1.000
_cell.length_b   1.000
_cell.length_c   1.000
_cell.angle_alpha   90.00
_cell.angle_beta   90.00
_cell.angle_gamma   90.00
#
_symmetry.space_group_name_H-M   'P 1'
#
loop_
_entity.id
_entity.type
_entity.pdbx_description
1 polymer ?
#
loop_
_entity_poly.entity_id
_entity_poly.type
_entity_poly.pdbx_seq_one_letter_code
_entity_poly.pdbx_strand_id
1 'polypeptide(L)'
;MADEVYEGAIGIDLGTTYSCVAVYEGTNVEIIANEQGSFTTPSFVSFTDEERLIGEAAKNQAAMNPENTVFDVKRLIGRRFDDPTVKKDIESWPFKVVDQGGNPMVQVQYLGETKTFSPQEISSMVLMKMKEVAETKLGKKVSKAVITVPAYFNDNQRQATKDAGAIAGLNVLRIINEPTAAAIAYGLGSGKSDKERNVLIYDLGGGTFDVSLLNIQGGVFTVKATAGDTHLGGQDFDTNLLEHFKKEFTRKTKKDLSGDARALRRLRTACERAKRTLSNGTQATVEIDSLFDGEDFNATITRARFEDLNAKIFNGTLEPVQQVLKDAAIEKSKVDEIVLVGGSTRIPRIQKLLSDFFDGKKLEKARDSINPDEAVAYGAAVQAGILSGKATSAETADLLLLDVVPLSLGVAMEGNIFAPVVPRGQTVPCIKKRQVYPTFTTVVDNQQTLFQVQFPVYQGERTNCEDNTSLGEFTLAPIPPMRAGEAALEVVFEVDVNGILKVTATEKSSGRSANITISNAVGKLSTSEIEKMVEDAAKFKTSDEAFTKKFEAKQQLESYIGRVEELINDPGLSMKMKRGNKAKIEEALSDAMQQLEVEDSTPDDLKKKELALKRAMTKAMATSLVALPSLRVKWVTIPCSFSNVKFEVCRNRARTSLRNPNNSTLTDFEPVIQQLPPSHRLPRSSQRSLCLQCQTRLLQSYPPRRLLPSTVSVKSHQLANRAFSTSPSLLKKSSSSSKSSRKSPSVDSLTHKDAVHIPDNKATRNRDSEIDPYDFSELEAGIAKAVSRLKDALVKTKDAGRVTPEMIEVLPVEINVKGAETGRGSPHKEKVKVGDLASVVAKGGRSVQIFCAEEAHVKPIASALLASPYSLVPQTTAPHTPGTTSVSQSNPPTSSNHLLITVPVPPITAETRNLARAEAKKMFERASQEVRNARSDAQKRFRKMELGKLVIVDELRKAHKQMEEVVKKGQDEVKKVYEASLKALEG
;
A
#
# COMPACT_ATOMS: atom_id res chain seq x y z
N MET A 1 7.36 6.90 17.04
CA MET A 1 7.85 5.62 16.49
C MET A 1 9.11 5.88 15.67
N ALA A 2 9.85 4.84 15.25
CA ALA A 2 10.94 5.03 14.28
C ALA A 2 10.37 5.31 12.88
N ASP A 3 11.11 6.01 12.02
CA ASP A 3 10.76 6.22 10.60
C ASP A 3 11.11 5.01 9.70
N GLU A 4 11.35 3.84 10.30
CA GLU A 4 11.54 2.61 9.54
C GLU A 4 10.22 2.14 8.93
N VAL A 5 10.23 2.01 7.59
CA VAL A 5 9.12 1.45 6.81
C VAL A 5 9.26 -0.07 6.78
N TYR A 6 8.14 -0.76 6.92
CA TYR A 6 8.04 -2.19 6.71
C TYR A 6 8.12 -2.51 5.21
N GLU A 7 9.14 -3.27 4.80
CA GLU A 7 9.40 -3.58 3.39
C GLU A 7 8.37 -4.56 2.80
N GLY A 8 7.78 -5.41 3.65
CA GLY A 8 6.75 -6.38 3.28
C GLY A 8 5.38 -5.74 3.00
N ALA A 9 4.35 -6.57 2.94
CA ALA A 9 2.95 -6.17 2.91
C ALA A 9 2.13 -6.94 3.95
N ILE A 10 0.93 -6.42 4.27
CA ILE A 10 -0.06 -7.07 5.15
C ILE A 10 -1.25 -7.59 4.35
N GLY A 11 -1.91 -8.62 4.85
CA GLY A 11 -3.23 -9.04 4.38
C GLY A 11 -4.31 -8.41 5.27
N ILE A 12 -5.30 -7.75 4.68
CA ILE A 12 -6.46 -7.24 5.40
C ILE A 12 -7.71 -7.90 4.83
N ASP A 13 -8.46 -8.55 5.71
CA ASP A 13 -9.86 -8.85 5.46
C ASP A 13 -10.74 -7.66 5.86
N LEU A 14 -11.43 -7.06 4.91
CA LEU A 14 -12.34 -5.94 5.10
C LEU A 14 -13.79 -6.45 5.06
N GLY A 15 -14.24 -7.18 6.09
CA GLY A 15 -15.59 -7.75 6.14
C GLY A 15 -16.68 -6.73 6.50
N THR A 16 -17.95 -7.04 6.19
CA THR A 16 -19.09 -6.12 6.37
C THR A 16 -19.33 -5.71 7.83
N THR A 17 -19.13 -6.63 8.76
CA THR A 17 -19.41 -6.44 10.20
C THR A 17 -18.14 -6.43 11.04
N TYR A 18 -17.11 -7.15 10.60
CA TYR A 18 -15.80 -7.29 11.24
C TYR A 18 -14.71 -7.28 10.18
N SER A 19 -13.57 -6.69 10.49
CA SER A 19 -12.32 -6.74 9.71
C SER A 19 -11.24 -7.47 10.51
N CYS A 20 -10.29 -8.10 9.80
CA CYS A 20 -9.19 -8.86 10.38
C CYS A 20 -7.89 -8.51 9.64
N VAL A 21 -6.74 -8.52 10.33
CA VAL A 21 -5.45 -8.17 9.73
C VAL A 21 -4.37 -9.18 10.11
N ALA A 22 -3.58 -9.58 9.13
CA ALA A 22 -2.58 -10.63 9.26
C ALA A 22 -1.30 -10.31 8.46
N VAL A 23 -0.20 -10.94 8.82
CA VAL A 23 1.12 -10.70 8.21
C VAL A 23 1.88 -12.02 7.99
N TYR A 24 2.62 -12.12 6.89
CA TYR A 24 3.52 -13.25 6.63
C TYR A 24 4.93 -12.97 7.16
N GLU A 25 5.43 -13.82 8.04
CA GLU A 25 6.73 -13.73 8.73
C GLU A 25 7.76 -14.72 8.14
N GLY A 26 7.78 -14.85 6.81
CA GLY A 26 8.76 -15.64 6.05
C GLY A 26 8.57 -17.17 6.09
N THR A 27 7.91 -17.69 7.13
CA THR A 27 7.54 -19.10 7.29
C THR A 27 6.05 -19.27 7.59
N ASN A 28 5.56 -18.56 8.61
CA ASN A 28 4.17 -18.62 9.08
C ASN A 28 3.42 -17.31 8.79
N VAL A 29 2.09 -17.39 8.75
CA VAL A 29 1.21 -16.23 8.94
C VAL A 29 0.97 -16.01 10.43
N GLU A 30 0.95 -14.75 10.86
CA GLU A 30 0.41 -14.34 12.17
C GLU A 30 -0.84 -13.48 11.96
N ILE A 31 -1.94 -13.85 12.63
CA ILE A 31 -3.13 -12.99 12.76
C ILE A 31 -2.88 -12.00 13.91
N ILE A 32 -3.10 -10.71 13.67
CA ILE A 32 -2.71 -9.65 14.60
C ILE A 32 -3.91 -9.22 15.45
N ALA A 33 -3.79 -9.36 16.77
CA ALA A 33 -4.78 -8.84 17.71
C ALA A 33 -4.71 -7.30 17.81
N ASN A 34 -5.87 -6.66 17.93
CA ASN A 34 -6.00 -5.24 18.22
C ASN A 34 -5.64 -4.90 19.67
N GLU A 35 -5.71 -3.61 20.04
CA GLU A 35 -5.36 -3.13 21.39
C GLU A 35 -6.25 -3.69 22.53
N GLN A 36 -7.40 -4.31 22.21
CA GLN A 36 -8.26 -5.00 23.17
C GLN A 36 -7.99 -6.52 23.24
N GLY A 37 -7.01 -7.02 22.48
CA GLY A 37 -6.68 -8.44 22.41
C GLY A 37 -7.56 -9.28 21.48
N SER A 38 -8.39 -8.65 20.64
CA SER A 38 -9.24 -9.35 19.66
C SER A 38 -8.57 -9.43 18.28
N PHE A 39 -8.59 -10.62 17.67
CA PHE A 39 -8.10 -10.86 16.30
C PHE A 39 -9.01 -10.28 15.21
N THR A 40 -10.25 -9.92 15.56
CA THR A 40 -11.19 -9.22 14.67
C THR A 40 -11.64 -7.91 15.31
N THR A 41 -11.89 -6.89 14.49
CA THR A 41 -12.33 -5.55 14.91
C THR A 41 -13.61 -5.18 14.16
N PRO A 42 -14.66 -4.65 14.80
CA PRO A 42 -15.89 -4.29 14.11
C PRO A 42 -15.66 -3.28 12.98
N SER A 43 -16.36 -3.45 11.87
CA SER A 43 -16.38 -2.50 10.75
C SER A 43 -17.34 -1.34 11.05
N PHE A 44 -17.07 -0.65 12.17
CA PHE A 44 -17.85 0.45 12.73
C PHE A 44 -16.97 1.70 12.82
N VAL A 45 -17.52 2.85 12.45
CA VAL A 45 -16.92 4.19 12.58
C VAL A 45 -17.95 5.11 13.19
N SER A 46 -17.60 5.87 14.22
CA SER A 46 -18.51 6.75 14.93
C SER A 46 -17.88 8.12 15.17
N PHE A 47 -18.62 9.17 14.87
CA PHE A 47 -18.16 10.56 14.92
C PHE A 47 -18.72 11.26 16.17
N THR A 48 -17.89 12.03 16.85
CA THR A 48 -18.26 12.88 17.99
C THR A 48 -17.88 14.35 17.72
N ASP A 49 -18.13 15.24 18.67
CA ASP A 49 -17.70 16.64 18.56
C ASP A 49 -16.19 16.84 18.79
N GLU A 50 -15.46 15.81 19.28
CA GLU A 50 -14.01 15.87 19.51
C GLU A 50 -13.19 14.91 18.63
N GLU A 51 -13.65 13.69 18.36
CA GLU A 51 -12.83 12.62 17.76
C GLU A 51 -13.62 11.65 16.84
N ARG A 52 -12.89 10.70 16.24
CA ARG A 52 -13.46 9.58 15.47
C ARG A 52 -13.13 8.25 16.15
N LEU A 53 -14.14 7.58 16.67
CA LEU A 53 -14.00 6.24 17.21
C LEU A 53 -14.16 5.20 16.10
N ILE A 54 -13.34 4.14 16.13
CA ILE A 54 -13.30 3.08 15.12
C ILE A 54 -13.22 1.72 15.84
N GLY A 55 -13.94 0.71 15.35
CA GLY A 55 -13.93 -0.63 15.95
C GLY A 55 -14.85 -0.77 17.16
N GLU A 56 -14.40 -1.47 18.20
CA GLU A 56 -15.22 -1.76 19.38
C GLU A 56 -15.64 -0.47 20.13
N ALA A 57 -14.82 0.58 20.12
CA ALA A 57 -15.19 1.89 20.70
C ALA A 57 -16.45 2.48 20.02
N ALA A 58 -16.49 2.44 18.69
CA ALA A 58 -17.66 2.84 17.91
C ALA A 58 -18.86 1.90 18.12
N LYS A 59 -18.64 0.57 18.13
CA LYS A 59 -19.70 -0.42 18.36
C LYS A 59 -20.35 -0.27 19.74
N ASN A 60 -19.57 0.05 20.77
CA ASN A 60 -20.06 0.24 22.14
C ASN A 60 -20.95 1.49 22.28
N GLN A 61 -20.58 2.63 21.68
CA GLN A 61 -21.40 3.85 21.76
C GLN A 61 -22.58 3.90 20.77
N ALA A 62 -22.73 2.91 19.88
CA ALA A 62 -23.74 2.91 18.83
C ALA A 62 -25.19 3.12 19.32
N ALA A 63 -25.51 2.69 20.55
CA ALA A 63 -26.83 2.88 21.16
C ALA A 63 -27.01 4.23 21.90
N MET A 64 -25.96 5.04 22.03
CA MET A 64 -26.01 6.40 22.58
C MET A 64 -25.91 7.46 21.48
N ASN A 65 -25.14 7.17 20.43
CA ASN A 65 -24.94 8.04 19.27
C ASN A 65 -25.32 7.32 17.96
N PRO A 66 -26.60 6.96 17.74
CA PRO A 66 -27.00 6.09 16.63
C PRO A 66 -26.89 6.76 15.26
N GLU A 67 -27.17 8.06 15.16
CA GLU A 67 -27.18 8.80 13.87
C GLU A 67 -25.78 9.03 13.32
N ASN A 68 -24.77 9.18 14.19
CA ASN A 68 -23.37 9.40 13.78
C ASN A 68 -22.51 8.14 13.92
N THR A 69 -23.09 6.98 14.22
CA THR A 69 -22.40 5.68 14.21
C THR A 69 -22.71 4.92 12.94
N VAL A 70 -21.75 4.94 12.02
CA VAL A 70 -21.81 4.31 10.71
C VAL A 70 -21.30 2.87 10.78
N PHE A 71 -22.03 1.95 10.15
CA PHE A 71 -21.69 0.53 10.05
C PHE A 71 -22.26 -0.04 8.74
N ASP A 72 -21.93 -1.30 8.43
CA ASP A 72 -22.39 -2.03 7.25
C ASP A 72 -22.06 -1.40 5.87
N VAL A 73 -21.18 -0.39 5.81
CA VAL A 73 -20.80 0.38 4.60
C VAL A 73 -20.34 -0.48 3.42
N LYS A 74 -19.85 -1.70 3.65
CA LYS A 74 -19.54 -2.66 2.57
C LYS A 74 -20.77 -3.08 1.74
N ARG A 75 -21.99 -2.87 2.24
CA ARG A 75 -23.23 -2.97 1.43
C ARG A 75 -23.48 -1.74 0.56
N LEU A 76 -22.95 -0.57 0.93
CA LEU A 76 -23.15 0.72 0.25
C LEU A 76 -22.03 1.05 -0.77
N ILE A 77 -20.82 0.58 -0.53
CA ILE A 77 -19.65 0.86 -1.38
C ILE A 77 -19.86 0.39 -2.82
N GLY A 78 -19.50 1.25 -3.78
CA GLY A 78 -19.62 0.96 -5.22
C GLY A 78 -21.05 0.83 -5.78
N ARG A 79 -22.09 1.11 -4.98
CA ARG A 79 -23.50 1.14 -5.42
C ARG A 79 -23.97 2.56 -5.75
N ARG A 80 -25.09 2.64 -6.48
CA ARG A 80 -25.81 3.89 -6.77
C ARG A 80 -26.81 4.20 -5.65
N PHE A 81 -27.16 5.48 -5.46
CA PHE A 81 -28.19 5.89 -4.51
C PHE A 81 -29.61 5.45 -4.94
N ASP A 82 -29.82 5.12 -6.23
CA ASP A 82 -31.07 4.60 -6.79
C ASP A 82 -31.13 3.06 -6.87
N ASP A 83 -30.08 2.34 -6.44
CA ASP A 83 -30.09 0.87 -6.32
C ASP A 83 -31.20 0.43 -5.33
N PRO A 84 -32.14 -0.47 -5.72
CA PRO A 84 -33.22 -0.95 -4.84
C PRO A 84 -32.73 -1.55 -3.52
N THR A 85 -31.54 -2.13 -3.48
CA THR A 85 -30.94 -2.64 -2.23
C THR A 85 -30.50 -1.50 -1.32
N VAL A 86 -29.92 -0.43 -1.87
CA VAL A 86 -29.54 0.78 -1.12
C VAL A 86 -30.79 1.50 -0.59
N LYS A 87 -31.86 1.62 -1.38
CA LYS A 87 -33.13 2.21 -0.90
C LYS A 87 -33.67 1.47 0.32
N LYS A 88 -33.74 0.13 0.24
CA LYS A 88 -34.22 -0.74 1.31
C LYS A 88 -33.33 -0.69 2.56
N ASP A 89 -32.01 -0.64 2.40
CA ASP A 89 -31.08 -0.55 3.53
C ASP A 89 -31.20 0.79 4.26
N ILE A 90 -31.38 1.90 3.53
CA ILE A 90 -31.60 3.26 4.08
C ILE A 90 -32.83 3.32 4.98
N GLU A 91 -33.91 2.58 4.68
CA GLU A 91 -35.08 2.47 5.56
C GLU A 91 -34.78 1.77 6.92
N SER A 92 -33.61 1.12 7.04
CA SER A 92 -33.23 0.29 8.19
C SER A 92 -32.01 0.79 8.98
N TRP A 93 -31.29 1.78 8.44
CA TRP A 93 -30.11 2.39 9.05
C TRP A 93 -30.48 3.62 9.88
N PRO A 94 -29.82 3.84 11.05
CA PRO A 94 -30.05 5.02 11.87
C PRO A 94 -29.28 6.26 11.39
N PHE A 95 -28.20 6.06 10.62
CA PHE A 95 -27.40 7.14 10.05
C PHE A 95 -27.97 7.58 8.70
N LYS A 96 -27.85 8.87 8.39
CA LYS A 96 -28.44 9.46 7.20
C LYS A 96 -27.58 9.20 5.96
N VAL A 97 -28.22 8.80 4.86
CA VAL A 97 -27.59 8.70 3.53
C VAL A 97 -28.25 9.71 2.58
N VAL A 98 -27.45 10.43 1.80
CA VAL A 98 -27.90 11.46 0.85
C VAL A 98 -27.36 11.17 -0.55
N ASP A 99 -28.04 11.70 -1.57
CA ASP A 99 -27.60 11.63 -2.97
C ASP A 99 -26.55 12.71 -3.24
N GLN A 100 -25.43 12.33 -3.86
CA GLN A 100 -24.50 13.25 -4.50
C GLN A 100 -24.16 12.76 -5.92
N GLY A 101 -24.97 13.20 -6.90
CA GLY A 101 -24.75 12.90 -8.31
C GLY A 101 -24.97 11.43 -8.69
N GLY A 102 -25.91 10.76 -8.01
CA GLY A 102 -26.18 9.33 -8.13
C GLY A 102 -25.34 8.45 -7.20
N ASN A 103 -24.35 9.02 -6.48
CA ASN A 103 -23.56 8.30 -5.48
C ASN A 103 -24.22 8.45 -4.09
N PRO A 104 -24.32 7.37 -3.29
CA PRO A 104 -24.80 7.44 -1.92
C PRO A 104 -23.69 7.93 -0.98
N MET A 105 -23.91 9.05 -0.29
CA MET A 105 -22.98 9.64 0.66
C MET A 105 -23.55 9.57 2.08
N VAL A 106 -22.73 9.21 3.07
CA VAL A 106 -23.15 9.16 4.48
C VAL A 106 -23.01 10.55 5.10
N GLN A 107 -24.07 11.06 5.72
CA GLN A 107 -24.12 12.36 6.37
C GLN A 107 -24.13 12.21 7.90
N VAL A 108 -23.19 12.88 8.57
CA VAL A 108 -22.98 12.84 10.04
C VAL A 108 -22.63 14.23 10.57
N GLN A 109 -22.82 14.43 11.88
CA GLN A 109 -22.18 15.51 12.64
C GLN A 109 -20.77 15.07 13.05
N TYR A 110 -19.76 15.93 12.83
CA TYR A 110 -18.39 15.69 13.25
C TYR A 110 -17.66 17.03 13.47
N LEU A 111 -17.10 17.23 14.67
CA LEU A 111 -16.51 18.51 15.11
C LEU A 111 -17.51 19.69 15.05
N GLY A 112 -18.76 19.49 15.52
CA GLY A 112 -19.83 20.48 15.48
C GLY A 112 -20.42 20.80 14.09
N GLU A 113 -19.83 20.29 13.01
CA GLU A 113 -20.23 20.57 11.62
C GLU A 113 -20.90 19.35 10.96
N THR A 114 -21.87 19.58 10.08
CA THR A 114 -22.43 18.53 9.20
C THR A 114 -21.44 18.17 8.11
N LYS A 115 -21.03 16.90 8.00
CA LYS A 115 -20.08 16.41 6.99
C LYS A 115 -20.68 15.24 6.22
N THR A 116 -20.25 15.11 4.97
CA THR A 116 -20.67 14.06 4.03
C THR A 116 -19.45 13.27 3.58
N PHE A 117 -19.45 11.96 3.87
CA PHE A 117 -18.37 11.04 3.53
C PHE A 117 -18.84 10.01 2.51
N SER A 118 -17.95 9.68 1.57
CA SER A 118 -18.15 8.55 0.66
C SER A 118 -18.02 7.21 1.40
N PRO A 119 -18.64 6.13 0.89
CA PRO A 119 -18.39 4.77 1.37
C PRO A 119 -16.91 4.39 1.35
N GLN A 120 -16.14 4.93 0.40
CA GLN A 120 -14.69 4.76 0.29
C GLN A 120 -13.95 5.39 1.47
N GLU A 121 -14.34 6.60 1.92
CA GLU A 121 -13.75 7.27 3.08
C GLU A 121 -14.08 6.55 4.40
N ILE A 122 -15.33 6.13 4.63
CA ILE A 122 -15.65 5.38 5.85
C ILE A 122 -14.91 4.03 5.87
N SER A 123 -14.79 3.36 4.71
CA SER A 123 -14.02 2.13 4.58
C SER A 123 -12.51 2.36 4.77
N SER A 124 -11.97 3.50 4.33
CA SER A 124 -10.56 3.86 4.53
C SER A 124 -10.25 4.09 6.01
N MET A 125 -11.19 4.59 6.81
CA MET A 125 -11.03 4.71 8.27
C MET A 125 -10.87 3.33 8.94
N VAL A 126 -11.67 2.33 8.54
CA VAL A 126 -11.51 0.94 9.01
C VAL A 126 -10.16 0.35 8.56
N LEU A 127 -9.75 0.60 7.31
CA LEU A 127 -8.44 0.16 6.79
C LEU A 127 -7.25 0.85 7.48
N MET A 128 -7.36 2.13 7.84
CA MET A 128 -6.36 2.84 8.65
C MET A 128 -6.22 2.21 10.03
N LYS A 129 -7.33 1.83 10.69
CA LYS A 129 -7.29 1.11 11.97
C LYS A 129 -6.61 -0.26 11.85
N MET A 130 -6.88 -1.01 10.78
CA MET A 130 -6.21 -2.30 10.52
C MET A 130 -4.70 -2.13 10.27
N LYS A 131 -4.32 -1.08 9.53
CA LYS A 131 -2.93 -0.66 9.34
C LYS A 131 -2.27 -0.29 10.67
N GLU A 132 -2.90 0.49 11.53
CA GLU A 132 -2.34 0.93 12.82
C GLU A 132 -2.14 -0.23 13.82
N VAL A 133 -3.04 -1.22 13.81
CA VAL A 133 -2.86 -2.48 14.57
C VAL A 133 -1.61 -3.22 14.08
N ALA A 134 -1.41 -3.33 12.76
CA ALA A 134 -0.20 -3.93 12.20
C ALA A 134 1.08 -3.10 12.43
N GLU A 135 1.03 -1.77 12.31
CA GLU A 135 2.16 -0.88 12.58
C GLU A 135 2.61 -0.97 14.05
N THR A 136 1.66 -1.06 14.98
CA THR A 136 1.92 -1.24 16.42
C THR A 136 2.58 -2.58 16.70
N LYS A 137 2.09 -3.67 16.07
CA LYS A 137 2.66 -5.01 16.18
C LYS A 137 4.06 -5.13 15.59
N LEU A 138 4.31 -4.51 14.44
CA LEU A 138 5.57 -4.60 13.69
C LEU A 138 6.62 -3.56 14.13
N GLY A 139 6.21 -2.51 14.86
CA GLY A 139 7.06 -1.40 15.27
C GLY A 139 7.54 -0.51 14.11
N LYS A 140 6.93 -0.63 12.93
CA LYS A 140 7.34 -0.02 11.65
C LYS A 140 6.12 0.44 10.84
N LYS A 141 6.28 1.51 10.05
CA LYS A 141 5.20 2.06 9.20
C LYS A 141 4.87 1.11 8.03
N VAL A 142 3.60 0.82 7.80
CA VAL A 142 3.13 -0.11 6.76
C VAL A 142 2.56 0.66 5.58
N SER A 143 3.07 0.39 4.38
CA SER A 143 2.72 1.13 3.15
C SER A 143 2.16 0.26 2.02
N LYS A 144 2.03 -1.07 2.22
CA LYS A 144 1.58 -2.03 1.21
C LYS A 144 0.58 -3.01 1.80
N ALA A 145 -0.48 -3.33 1.07
CA ALA A 145 -1.48 -4.30 1.50
C ALA A 145 -2.02 -5.16 0.34
N VAL A 146 -2.58 -6.31 0.69
CA VAL A 146 -3.57 -7.05 -0.10
C VAL A 146 -4.90 -6.93 0.66
N ILE A 147 -5.96 -6.55 -0.05
CA ILE A 147 -7.29 -6.30 0.53
C ILE A 147 -8.30 -7.27 -0.11
N THR A 148 -9.23 -7.78 0.70
CA THR A 148 -10.25 -8.74 0.26
C THR A 148 -11.51 -8.06 -0.29
N VAL A 149 -12.20 -8.76 -1.20
CA VAL A 149 -13.55 -8.45 -1.67
C VAL A 149 -14.36 -9.73 -1.85
N PRO A 150 -15.70 -9.69 -1.77
CA PRO A 150 -16.55 -10.80 -2.13
C PRO A 150 -16.26 -11.23 -3.57
N ALA A 151 -16.27 -12.54 -3.86
CA ALA A 151 -16.04 -13.03 -5.20
C ALA A 151 -17.05 -12.45 -6.19
N TYR A 152 -18.31 -12.30 -5.78
CA TYR A 152 -19.38 -11.72 -6.59
C TYR A 152 -19.42 -10.17 -6.64
N PHE A 153 -18.42 -9.45 -6.10
CA PHE A 153 -18.32 -7.98 -6.28
C PHE A 153 -18.16 -7.58 -7.74
N ASN A 154 -18.92 -6.56 -8.14
CA ASN A 154 -18.86 -5.94 -9.46
C ASN A 154 -17.64 -5.00 -9.62
N ASP A 155 -17.39 -4.53 -10.84
CA ASP A 155 -16.25 -3.67 -11.16
C ASP A 155 -16.20 -2.36 -10.35
N ASN A 156 -17.35 -1.70 -10.16
CA ASN A 156 -17.46 -0.46 -9.38
C ASN A 156 -17.14 -0.69 -7.89
N GLN A 157 -17.58 -1.81 -7.32
CA GLN A 157 -17.29 -2.21 -5.94
C GLN A 157 -15.81 -2.57 -5.73
N ARG A 158 -15.19 -3.26 -6.71
CA ARG A 158 -13.75 -3.58 -6.71
C ARG A 158 -12.89 -2.32 -6.77
N GLN A 159 -13.22 -1.39 -7.67
CA GLN A 159 -12.51 -0.12 -7.79
C GLN A 159 -12.69 0.74 -6.53
N ALA A 160 -13.92 0.92 -6.03
CA ALA A 160 -14.19 1.68 -4.81
C ALA A 160 -13.45 1.12 -3.57
N THR A 161 -13.33 -0.21 -3.44
CA THR A 161 -12.57 -0.84 -2.33
C THR A 161 -11.05 -0.61 -2.47
N LYS A 162 -10.54 -0.62 -3.70
CA LYS A 162 -9.14 -0.29 -4.01
C LYS A 162 -8.82 1.18 -3.71
N ASP A 163 -9.76 2.08 -4.01
CA ASP A 163 -9.67 3.51 -3.72
C ASP A 163 -9.73 3.78 -2.21
N ALA A 164 -10.57 3.07 -1.45
CA ALA A 164 -10.55 3.11 0.02
C ALA A 164 -9.16 2.72 0.60
N GLY A 165 -8.49 1.74 -0.01
CA GLY A 165 -7.09 1.39 0.34
C GLY A 165 -6.10 2.51 0.03
N ALA A 166 -6.24 3.18 -1.12
CA ALA A 166 -5.41 4.33 -1.48
C ALA A 166 -5.61 5.50 -0.48
N ILE A 167 -6.86 5.80 -0.10
CA ILE A 167 -7.21 6.85 0.88
C ILE A 167 -6.63 6.53 2.27
N ALA A 168 -6.55 5.25 2.67
CA ALA A 168 -5.89 4.82 3.90
C ALA A 168 -4.34 4.92 3.86
N GLY A 169 -3.78 5.40 2.75
CA GLY A 169 -2.33 5.44 2.52
C GLY A 169 -1.71 4.04 2.42
N LEU A 170 -2.39 3.10 1.75
CA LEU A 170 -1.89 1.77 1.44
C LEU A 170 -1.76 1.59 -0.08
N ASN A 171 -0.58 1.16 -0.53
CA ASN A 171 -0.41 0.65 -1.88
C ASN A 171 -1.03 -0.75 -1.98
N VAL A 172 -2.21 -0.83 -2.59
CA VAL A 172 -2.97 -2.07 -2.78
C VAL A 172 -2.32 -2.91 -3.89
N LEU A 173 -1.48 -3.88 -3.49
CA LEU A 173 -0.75 -4.77 -4.40
C LEU A 173 -1.68 -5.75 -5.14
N ARG A 174 -2.80 -6.09 -4.52
CA ARG A 174 -3.83 -6.98 -5.04
C ARG A 174 -5.16 -6.75 -4.32
N ILE A 175 -6.25 -6.76 -5.07
CA ILE A 175 -7.58 -7.13 -4.58
C ILE A 175 -7.72 -8.64 -4.77
N ILE A 176 -8.06 -9.38 -3.71
CA ILE A 176 -8.24 -10.84 -3.74
C ILE A 176 -9.68 -11.20 -3.37
N ASN A 177 -10.24 -12.23 -4.01
CA ASN A 177 -11.57 -12.72 -3.69
C ASN A 177 -11.57 -13.47 -2.33
N GLU A 178 -12.56 -13.22 -1.48
CA GLU A 178 -12.73 -13.79 -0.14
C GLU A 178 -12.62 -15.33 -0.10
N PRO A 179 -13.43 -16.09 -0.86
CA PRO A 179 -13.30 -17.55 -0.92
C PRO A 179 -11.98 -18.02 -1.54
N THR A 180 -11.38 -17.26 -2.46
CA THR A 180 -10.06 -17.56 -3.03
C THR A 180 -8.95 -17.43 -1.97
N ALA A 181 -9.02 -16.42 -1.10
CA ALA A 181 -8.11 -16.27 0.03
C ALA A 181 -8.30 -17.41 1.05
N ALA A 182 -9.53 -17.76 1.39
CA ALA A 182 -9.80 -18.91 2.27
C ALA A 182 -9.34 -20.25 1.67
N ALA A 183 -9.40 -20.43 0.35
CA ALA A 183 -8.83 -21.60 -0.33
C ALA A 183 -7.29 -21.67 -0.21
N ILE A 184 -6.58 -20.54 -0.27
CA ILE A 184 -5.13 -20.48 -0.01
C ILE A 184 -4.84 -20.91 1.44
N ALA A 185 -5.62 -20.45 2.41
CA ALA A 185 -5.50 -20.88 3.80
C ALA A 185 -5.75 -22.39 3.98
N TYR A 186 -6.71 -22.97 3.23
CA TYR A 186 -6.95 -24.41 3.21
C TYR A 186 -5.75 -25.19 2.62
N GLY A 187 -5.32 -24.83 1.41
CA GLY A 187 -4.34 -25.61 0.64
C GLY A 187 -2.91 -25.53 1.16
N LEU A 188 -2.53 -24.46 1.86
CA LEU A 188 -1.24 -24.38 2.57
C LEU A 188 -1.31 -24.96 3.99
N GLY A 189 -2.49 -24.98 4.59
CA GLY A 189 -2.75 -25.58 5.90
C GLY A 189 -3.09 -27.07 5.80
N SER A 190 -4.20 -27.46 6.43
CA SER A 190 -4.65 -28.86 6.55
C SER A 190 -4.95 -29.57 5.21
N GLY A 191 -5.17 -28.83 4.13
CA GLY A 191 -5.51 -29.36 2.81
C GLY A 191 -4.31 -29.78 1.95
N LYS A 192 -3.08 -29.46 2.37
CA LYS A 192 -1.87 -29.60 1.56
C LYS A 192 -1.66 -31.02 1.03
N SER A 193 -1.66 -31.17 -0.30
CA SER A 193 -1.63 -32.47 -0.97
C SER A 193 -1.19 -32.34 -2.43
N ASP A 194 -0.34 -33.26 -2.90
CA ASP A 194 0.06 -33.33 -4.32
C ASP A 194 -1.06 -33.88 -5.23
N LYS A 195 -2.13 -34.40 -4.63
CA LYS A 195 -3.33 -34.87 -5.34
C LYS A 195 -4.21 -33.68 -5.72
N GLU A 196 -4.63 -33.66 -6.97
CA GLU A 196 -5.73 -32.81 -7.45
C GLU A 196 -7.00 -33.05 -6.61
N ARG A 197 -7.66 -31.97 -6.19
CA ARG A 197 -8.96 -31.99 -5.50
C ARG A 197 -9.86 -30.85 -5.95
N ASN A 198 -11.16 -31.10 -6.04
CA ASN A 198 -12.18 -30.07 -6.20
C ASN A 198 -12.73 -29.66 -4.83
N VAL A 199 -12.37 -28.47 -4.37
CA VAL A 199 -12.75 -27.92 -3.06
C VAL A 199 -13.81 -26.84 -3.25
N LEU A 200 -14.98 -27.04 -2.65
CA LEU A 200 -16.02 -26.02 -2.62
C LEU A 200 -15.85 -25.16 -1.36
N ILE A 201 -15.71 -23.86 -1.57
CA ILE A 201 -15.73 -22.85 -0.50
C ILE A 201 -17.15 -22.29 -0.42
N TYR A 202 -17.72 -22.31 0.78
CA TYR A 202 -19.01 -21.70 1.10
C TYR A 202 -18.75 -20.62 2.15
N ASP A 203 -18.82 -19.36 1.74
CA ASP A 203 -18.54 -18.20 2.59
C ASP A 203 -19.83 -17.43 2.88
N LEU A 204 -20.31 -17.48 4.12
CA LEU A 204 -21.52 -16.77 4.55
C LEU A 204 -21.15 -15.82 5.69
N GLY A 205 -20.85 -14.58 5.31
CA GLY A 205 -20.33 -13.55 6.20
C GLY A 205 -21.40 -12.78 6.96
N GLY A 206 -21.07 -11.53 7.27
CA GLY A 206 -21.93 -10.59 7.98
C GLY A 206 -23.07 -10.02 7.13
N GLY A 207 -22.82 -9.78 5.85
CA GLY A 207 -23.82 -9.22 4.91
C GLY A 207 -23.61 -9.59 3.44
N THR A 208 -22.69 -10.52 3.15
CA THR A 208 -22.33 -11.04 1.82
C THR A 208 -22.27 -12.57 1.86
N PHE A 209 -22.64 -13.21 0.74
CA PHE A 209 -22.61 -14.67 0.55
C PHE A 209 -21.90 -15.00 -0.76
N ASP A 210 -20.85 -15.83 -0.72
CA ASP A 210 -20.16 -16.35 -1.90
C ASP A 210 -20.07 -17.88 -1.86
N VAL A 211 -20.12 -18.48 -3.05
CA VAL A 211 -19.75 -19.88 -3.28
C VAL A 211 -18.76 -19.92 -4.43
N SER A 212 -17.61 -20.57 -4.23
CA SER A 212 -16.63 -20.81 -5.29
C SER A 212 -16.20 -22.27 -5.27
N LEU A 213 -16.10 -22.88 -6.45
CA LEU A 213 -15.52 -24.20 -6.62
C LEU A 213 -14.12 -24.05 -7.21
N LEU A 214 -13.12 -24.46 -6.46
CA LEU A 214 -11.72 -24.42 -6.87
C LEU A 214 -11.21 -25.84 -7.12
N ASN A 215 -10.32 -25.95 -8.08
CA ASN A 215 -9.49 -27.12 -8.32
C ASN A 215 -8.10 -26.79 -7.79
N ILE A 216 -7.62 -27.59 -6.84
CA ILE A 216 -6.36 -27.37 -6.12
C ILE A 216 -5.45 -28.55 -6.43
N GLN A 217 -4.26 -28.28 -6.94
CA GLN A 217 -3.25 -29.30 -7.27
C GLN A 217 -1.87 -28.79 -6.83
N GLY A 218 -1.36 -29.29 -5.69
CA GLY A 218 -0.15 -28.76 -5.08
C GLY A 218 -0.29 -27.27 -4.78
N GLY A 219 0.59 -26.44 -5.35
CA GLY A 219 0.54 -24.97 -5.24
C GLY A 219 -0.40 -24.27 -6.25
N VAL A 220 -1.05 -24.99 -7.17
CA VAL A 220 -1.92 -24.38 -8.18
C VAL A 220 -3.37 -24.34 -7.70
N PHE A 221 -3.94 -23.14 -7.62
CA PHE A 221 -5.31 -22.87 -7.21
C PHE A 221 -6.08 -22.27 -8.41
N THR A 222 -6.99 -23.05 -9.00
CA THR A 222 -7.80 -22.61 -10.15
C THR A 222 -9.27 -22.54 -9.78
N VAL A 223 -9.86 -21.34 -9.78
CA VAL A 223 -11.31 -21.17 -9.66
C VAL A 223 -11.97 -21.69 -10.93
N LYS A 224 -12.87 -22.66 -10.80
CA LYS A 224 -13.64 -23.23 -11.92
C LYS A 224 -14.92 -22.43 -12.17
N ALA A 225 -15.62 -22.06 -11.10
CA ALA A 225 -16.78 -21.20 -11.13
C ALA A 225 -17.01 -20.50 -9.78
N THR A 226 -17.71 -19.37 -9.81
CA THR A 226 -18.14 -18.64 -8.62
C THR A 226 -19.51 -18.00 -8.83
N ALA A 227 -20.33 -17.97 -7.78
CA ALA A 227 -21.63 -17.29 -7.72
C ALA A 227 -21.92 -16.86 -6.28
N GLY A 228 -22.79 -15.88 -6.07
CA GLY A 228 -23.10 -15.39 -4.73
C GLY A 228 -24.24 -14.39 -4.70
N ASP A 229 -24.42 -13.77 -3.54
CA ASP A 229 -25.30 -12.63 -3.32
C ASP A 229 -24.53 -11.59 -2.46
N THR A 230 -24.28 -10.42 -3.05
CA THR A 230 -23.54 -9.32 -2.40
C THR A 230 -24.37 -8.56 -1.37
N HIS A 231 -25.59 -9.01 -1.10
CA HIS A 231 -26.56 -8.37 -0.22
C HIS A 231 -27.27 -9.38 0.72
N LEU A 232 -26.59 -10.48 1.06
CA LEU A 232 -27.12 -11.58 1.88
C LEU A 232 -26.17 -11.99 2.99
N GLY A 233 -26.59 -12.01 4.25
CA GLY A 233 -25.77 -12.54 5.34
C GLY A 233 -26.36 -12.44 6.74
N GLY A 234 -25.48 -12.50 7.74
CA GLY A 234 -25.82 -12.48 9.16
C GLY A 234 -26.77 -11.36 9.61
N GLN A 235 -26.67 -10.16 9.02
CA GLN A 235 -27.49 -8.99 9.32
C GLN A 235 -28.96 -9.16 8.92
N ASP A 236 -29.26 -9.92 7.86
CA ASP A 236 -30.64 -10.16 7.43
C ASP A 236 -31.34 -11.12 8.42
N PHE A 237 -30.59 -12.08 8.97
CA PHE A 237 -31.09 -12.96 10.04
C PHE A 237 -31.37 -12.19 11.34
N ASP A 238 -30.53 -11.19 11.66
CA ASP A 238 -30.78 -10.29 12.80
C ASP A 238 -31.99 -9.39 12.54
N THR A 239 -32.22 -8.97 11.29
CA THR A 239 -33.36 -8.13 10.89
C THR A 239 -34.68 -8.89 10.94
N ASN A 240 -34.71 -10.16 10.50
CA ASN A 240 -35.88 -11.02 10.67
C ASN A 240 -36.23 -11.27 12.14
N LEU A 241 -35.21 -11.38 13.01
CA LEU A 241 -35.39 -11.53 14.46
C LEU A 241 -35.83 -10.21 15.13
N LEU A 242 -35.27 -9.07 14.69
CA LEU A 242 -35.72 -7.72 15.07
C LEU A 242 -37.21 -7.52 14.76
N GLU A 243 -37.63 -7.82 13.53
CA GLU A 243 -39.02 -7.69 13.10
C GLU A 243 -39.97 -8.64 13.84
N HIS A 244 -39.50 -9.83 14.23
CA HIS A 244 -40.27 -10.72 15.10
C HIS A 244 -40.48 -10.08 16.49
N PHE A 245 -39.41 -9.55 17.10
CA PHE A 245 -39.48 -8.99 18.45
C PHE A 245 -40.17 -7.62 18.51
N LYS A 246 -40.06 -6.77 17.48
CA LYS A 246 -40.89 -5.55 17.34
C LYS A 246 -42.37 -5.90 17.41
N LYS A 247 -42.81 -6.87 16.59
CA LYS A 247 -44.20 -7.36 16.58
C LYS A 247 -44.60 -8.01 17.91
N GLU A 248 -43.68 -8.65 18.62
CA GLU A 248 -43.94 -9.19 19.95
C GLU A 248 -44.06 -8.10 21.03
N PHE A 249 -43.19 -7.08 21.00
CA PHE A 249 -43.24 -5.91 21.89
C PHE A 249 -44.58 -5.20 21.73
N THR A 250 -44.94 -4.78 20.51
CA THR A 250 -46.22 -4.10 20.24
C THR A 250 -47.43 -4.99 20.56
N ARG A 251 -47.33 -6.32 20.42
CA ARG A 251 -48.38 -7.24 20.90
C ARG A 251 -48.54 -7.19 22.42
N LYS A 252 -47.44 -7.12 23.19
CA LYS A 252 -47.43 -7.06 24.67
C LYS A 252 -47.83 -5.67 25.19
N THR A 253 -47.08 -4.63 24.83
CA THR A 253 -47.16 -3.28 25.42
C THR A 253 -48.14 -2.34 24.72
N LYS A 254 -48.59 -2.68 23.50
CA LYS A 254 -49.36 -1.82 22.58
C LYS A 254 -48.62 -0.57 22.07
N LYS A 255 -47.33 -0.41 22.40
CA LYS A 255 -46.46 0.66 21.90
C LYS A 255 -45.67 0.18 20.67
N ASP A 256 -45.32 1.07 19.76
CA ASP A 256 -44.38 0.79 18.67
C ASP A 256 -43.06 1.53 18.91
N LEU A 257 -41.95 0.79 18.87
CA LEU A 257 -40.60 1.30 19.05
C LEU A 257 -39.88 1.62 17.72
N SER A 258 -40.57 1.46 16.58
CA SER A 258 -39.99 1.68 15.25
C SER A 258 -39.52 3.12 14.99
N GLY A 259 -39.98 4.09 15.77
CA GLY A 259 -39.52 5.48 15.70
C GLY A 259 -38.30 5.80 16.57
N ASP A 260 -37.80 4.88 17.38
CA ASP A 260 -36.67 5.10 18.29
C ASP A 260 -35.42 4.33 17.83
N ALA A 261 -34.47 5.05 17.24
CA ALA A 261 -33.19 4.50 16.77
C ALA A 261 -32.35 3.87 17.91
N ARG A 262 -32.46 4.36 19.14
CA ARG A 262 -31.75 3.83 20.32
C ARG A 262 -32.41 2.53 20.80
N ALA A 263 -33.73 2.47 20.89
CA ALA A 263 -34.46 1.23 21.18
C ALA A 263 -34.16 0.16 20.11
N LEU A 264 -34.27 0.52 18.83
CA LEU A 264 -33.95 -0.37 17.69
C LEU A 264 -32.50 -0.87 17.74
N ARG A 265 -31.52 0.00 18.03
CA ARG A 265 -30.09 -0.39 18.11
C ARG A 265 -29.81 -1.30 19.29
N ARG A 266 -30.44 -1.09 20.45
CA ARG A 266 -30.37 -1.99 21.62
C ARG A 266 -30.96 -3.36 21.29
N LEU A 267 -32.17 -3.38 20.72
CA LEU A 267 -32.84 -4.62 20.33
C LEU A 267 -32.06 -5.38 19.25
N ARG A 268 -31.50 -4.69 18.23
CA ARG A 268 -30.67 -5.31 17.19
C ARG A 268 -29.41 -5.96 17.77
N THR A 269 -28.75 -5.33 18.73
CA THR A 269 -27.59 -5.92 19.44
C THR A 269 -27.99 -7.16 20.27
N ALA A 270 -29.16 -7.14 20.91
CA ALA A 270 -29.69 -8.32 21.60
C ALA A 270 -30.10 -9.46 20.63
N CYS A 271 -30.61 -9.12 19.44
CA CYS A 271 -30.87 -10.09 18.37
C CYS A 271 -29.58 -10.77 17.90
N GLU A 272 -28.50 -10.01 17.66
CA GLU A 272 -27.19 -10.55 17.28
C GLU A 272 -26.67 -11.54 18.34
N ARG A 273 -26.78 -11.16 19.63
CA ARG A 273 -26.42 -12.00 20.76
C ARG A 273 -27.26 -13.27 20.83
N ALA A 274 -28.58 -13.17 20.69
CA ALA A 274 -29.49 -14.33 20.69
C ALA A 274 -29.20 -15.29 19.53
N LYS A 275 -28.98 -14.78 18.31
CA LYS A 275 -28.54 -15.59 17.14
C LYS A 275 -27.25 -16.35 17.43
N ARG A 276 -26.23 -15.68 17.97
CA ARG A 276 -24.96 -16.31 18.36
C ARG A 276 -25.16 -17.40 19.44
N THR A 277 -26.03 -17.16 20.43
CA THR A 277 -26.39 -18.16 21.46
C THR A 277 -27.12 -19.37 20.85
N LEU A 278 -28.11 -19.14 19.98
CA LEU A 278 -28.90 -20.20 19.32
C LEU A 278 -28.07 -21.12 18.41
N SER A 279 -26.90 -20.67 17.96
CA SER A 279 -25.97 -21.53 17.20
C SER A 279 -25.42 -22.70 18.05
N ASN A 280 -25.40 -22.56 19.38
CA ASN A 280 -24.99 -23.63 20.32
C ASN A 280 -26.17 -24.16 21.15
N GLY A 281 -26.95 -23.27 21.78
CA GLY A 281 -28.13 -23.61 22.60
C GLY A 281 -29.40 -23.81 21.77
N THR A 282 -30.38 -24.53 22.33
CA THR A 282 -31.70 -24.76 21.71
C THR A 282 -32.68 -23.61 21.90
N GLN A 283 -32.41 -22.72 22.86
CA GLN A 283 -33.18 -21.51 23.16
C GLN A 283 -32.25 -20.38 23.64
N ALA A 284 -32.73 -19.14 23.56
CA ALA A 284 -32.08 -17.95 24.10
C ALA A 284 -33.13 -16.97 24.63
N THR A 285 -32.80 -16.22 25.68
CA THR A 285 -33.64 -15.14 26.20
C THR A 285 -33.08 -13.80 25.74
N VAL A 286 -33.96 -12.92 25.27
CA VAL A 286 -33.70 -11.49 25.05
C VAL A 286 -34.36 -10.75 26.21
N GLU A 287 -33.55 -10.00 26.95
CA GLU A 287 -33.94 -9.24 28.13
C GLU A 287 -33.27 -7.87 28.03
N ILE A 288 -34.08 -6.80 28.06
CA ILE A 288 -33.65 -5.41 27.91
C ILE A 288 -34.53 -4.51 28.78
N ASP A 289 -33.97 -4.03 29.88
CA ASP A 289 -34.63 -3.12 30.83
C ASP A 289 -34.92 -1.77 30.17
N SER A 290 -36.12 -1.20 30.39
CA SER A 290 -36.59 0.07 29.83
C SER A 290 -36.21 0.22 28.35
N LEU A 291 -36.68 -0.70 27.50
CA LEU A 291 -36.35 -0.74 26.08
C LEU A 291 -36.88 0.49 25.34
N PHE A 292 -38.15 0.84 25.61
CA PHE A 292 -38.86 1.96 24.99
C PHE A 292 -39.98 2.45 25.91
N ASP A 293 -40.07 3.78 26.11
CA ASP A 293 -41.11 4.45 26.94
C ASP A 293 -41.36 3.76 28.30
N GLY A 294 -40.28 3.50 29.04
CA GLY A 294 -40.30 2.86 30.35
C GLY A 294 -40.58 1.36 30.38
N GLU A 295 -40.98 0.74 29.26
CA GLU A 295 -41.34 -0.68 29.20
C GLU A 295 -40.10 -1.59 29.10
N ASP A 296 -39.97 -2.54 30.02
CA ASP A 296 -39.00 -3.64 29.90
C ASP A 296 -39.40 -4.60 28.77
N PHE A 297 -38.41 -5.19 28.10
CA PHE A 297 -38.65 -6.25 27.12
C PHE A 297 -37.95 -7.55 27.49
N ASN A 298 -38.73 -8.53 27.93
CA ASN A 298 -38.30 -9.92 28.08
C ASN A 298 -39.07 -10.84 27.09
N ALA A 299 -38.33 -11.64 26.32
CA ALA A 299 -38.86 -12.64 25.40
C ALA A 299 -37.89 -13.84 25.26
N THR A 300 -38.44 -15.05 25.09
CA THR A 300 -37.64 -16.26 24.81
C THR A 300 -37.82 -16.71 23.37
N ILE A 301 -36.72 -16.95 22.66
CA ILE A 301 -36.68 -17.45 21.28
C ILE A 301 -36.08 -18.86 21.25
N THR A 302 -36.69 -19.78 20.50
CA THR A 302 -36.15 -21.13 20.27
C THR A 302 -35.38 -21.19 18.95
N ARG A 303 -34.43 -22.14 18.83
CA ARG A 303 -33.71 -22.37 17.58
C ARG A 303 -34.67 -22.70 16.44
N ALA A 304 -35.66 -23.56 16.69
CA ALA A 304 -36.69 -23.89 15.70
C ALA A 304 -37.39 -22.63 15.19
N ARG A 305 -37.81 -21.72 16.08
CA ARG A 305 -38.48 -20.48 15.67
C ARG A 305 -37.56 -19.53 14.89
N PHE A 306 -36.27 -19.47 15.25
CA PHE A 306 -35.27 -18.73 14.46
C PHE A 306 -35.01 -19.36 13.09
N GLU A 307 -35.02 -20.70 12.99
CA GLU A 307 -34.94 -21.41 11.71
C GLU A 307 -36.18 -21.16 10.84
N ASP A 308 -37.39 -21.19 11.40
CA ASP A 308 -38.64 -20.88 10.69
C ASP A 308 -38.62 -19.48 10.07
N LEU A 309 -38.24 -18.46 10.86
CA LEU A 309 -38.19 -17.06 10.43
C LEU A 309 -37.22 -16.81 9.27
N ASN A 310 -36.18 -17.64 9.17
CA ASN A 310 -35.13 -17.51 8.17
C ASN A 310 -35.20 -18.60 7.08
N ALA A 311 -36.18 -19.50 7.12
CA ALA A 311 -36.23 -20.71 6.29
C ALA A 311 -36.15 -20.41 4.78
N LYS A 312 -36.84 -19.37 4.30
CA LYS A 312 -36.74 -18.93 2.89
C LYS A 312 -35.30 -18.55 2.52
N ILE A 313 -34.63 -17.78 3.39
CA ILE A 313 -33.28 -17.28 3.13
C ILE A 313 -32.25 -18.41 3.22
N PHE A 314 -32.36 -19.27 4.25
CA PHE A 314 -31.49 -20.42 4.43
C PHE A 314 -31.60 -21.45 3.29
N ASN A 315 -32.78 -21.61 2.68
CA ASN A 315 -32.93 -22.46 1.50
C ASN A 315 -32.35 -21.82 0.23
N GLY A 316 -32.48 -20.49 0.09
CA GLY A 316 -31.97 -19.74 -1.07
C GLY A 316 -30.45 -19.80 -1.24
N THR A 317 -29.68 -19.99 -0.15
CA THR A 317 -28.21 -20.16 -0.26
C THR A 317 -27.79 -21.42 -1.02
N LEU A 318 -28.68 -22.39 -1.23
CA LEU A 318 -28.42 -23.57 -2.06
C LEU A 318 -28.54 -23.28 -3.57
N GLU A 319 -29.08 -22.14 -3.99
CA GLU A 319 -29.21 -21.77 -5.40
C GLU A 319 -27.85 -21.40 -6.02
N PRO A 320 -27.01 -20.54 -5.41
CA PRO A 320 -25.62 -20.34 -5.86
C PRO A 320 -24.77 -21.61 -5.85
N VAL A 321 -24.96 -22.52 -4.86
CA VAL A 321 -24.26 -23.82 -4.84
C VAL A 321 -24.62 -24.66 -6.07
N GLN A 322 -25.90 -24.72 -6.44
CA GLN A 322 -26.33 -25.39 -7.67
C GLN A 322 -25.79 -24.71 -8.93
N GLN A 323 -25.70 -23.37 -8.93
CA GLN A 323 -25.21 -22.62 -10.08
C GLN A 323 -23.72 -22.88 -10.32
N VAL A 324 -22.88 -22.80 -9.28
CA VAL A 324 -21.44 -23.09 -9.34
C VAL A 324 -21.15 -24.50 -9.86
N LEU A 325 -21.91 -25.51 -9.42
CA LEU A 325 -21.75 -26.89 -9.91
C LEU A 325 -22.10 -27.03 -11.41
N LYS A 326 -23.15 -26.34 -11.89
CA LYS A 326 -23.53 -26.29 -13.31
C LYS A 326 -22.46 -25.58 -14.14
N ASP A 327 -22.02 -24.39 -13.69
CA ASP A 327 -21.05 -23.55 -14.38
C ASP A 327 -19.68 -24.24 -14.54
N ALA A 328 -19.24 -24.96 -13.50
CA ALA A 328 -18.01 -25.74 -13.52
C ALA A 328 -18.15 -27.11 -14.23
N ALA A 329 -19.37 -27.50 -14.62
CA ALA A 329 -19.72 -28.84 -15.13
C ALA A 329 -19.27 -29.99 -14.21
N ILE A 330 -19.39 -29.81 -12.89
CA ILE A 330 -18.95 -30.77 -11.87
C ILE A 330 -20.16 -31.30 -11.08
N GLU A 331 -20.30 -32.62 -11.02
CA GLU A 331 -21.32 -33.29 -10.19
C GLU A 331 -21.03 -33.14 -8.69
N LYS A 332 -22.08 -33.19 -7.85
CA LYS A 332 -21.95 -33.24 -6.39
C LYS A 332 -20.96 -34.29 -5.89
N SER A 333 -20.98 -35.46 -6.55
CA SER A 333 -20.15 -36.64 -6.29
C SER A 333 -18.64 -36.41 -6.54
N LYS A 334 -18.30 -35.33 -7.25
CA LYS A 334 -16.94 -34.97 -7.69
C LYS A 334 -16.36 -33.75 -6.96
N VAL A 335 -17.09 -33.21 -5.98
CA VAL A 335 -16.55 -32.28 -4.98
C VAL A 335 -15.86 -33.11 -3.90
N ASP A 336 -14.54 -32.95 -3.76
CA ASP A 336 -13.72 -33.71 -2.81
C ASP A 336 -13.82 -33.17 -1.39
N GLU A 337 -13.96 -31.86 -1.20
CA GLU A 337 -13.99 -31.20 0.12
C GLU A 337 -14.97 -30.01 0.13
N ILE A 338 -15.54 -29.69 1.30
CA ILE A 338 -16.46 -28.54 1.47
C ILE A 338 -16.01 -27.74 2.69
N VAL A 339 -15.48 -26.53 2.46
CA VAL A 339 -14.93 -25.64 3.49
C VAL A 339 -15.93 -24.55 3.83
N LEU A 340 -16.13 -24.30 5.12
CA LEU A 340 -17.01 -23.26 5.64
C LEU A 340 -16.20 -22.03 6.06
N VAL A 341 -16.62 -20.85 5.59
CA VAL A 341 -15.99 -19.55 5.85
C VAL A 341 -17.06 -18.53 6.27
N GLY A 342 -16.68 -17.51 7.04
CA GLY A 342 -17.59 -16.49 7.53
C GLY A 342 -18.44 -16.96 8.72
N GLY A 343 -18.56 -16.10 9.74
CA GLY A 343 -19.15 -16.45 11.04
C GLY A 343 -20.61 -16.93 11.02
N SER A 344 -21.38 -16.67 9.96
CA SER A 344 -22.77 -17.16 9.86
C SER A 344 -22.86 -18.65 9.48
N THR A 345 -21.79 -19.25 8.94
CA THR A 345 -21.71 -20.73 8.76
C THR A 345 -21.70 -21.49 10.08
N ARG A 346 -21.49 -20.81 11.21
CA ARG A 346 -21.63 -21.37 12.56
C ARG A 346 -23.09 -21.75 12.91
N ILE A 347 -24.09 -21.31 12.12
CA ILE A 347 -25.52 -21.66 12.29
C ILE A 347 -25.75 -23.15 11.93
N PRO A 348 -26.26 -23.99 12.86
CA PRO A 348 -26.45 -25.42 12.62
C PRO A 348 -27.34 -25.77 11.42
N ARG A 349 -28.35 -24.94 11.12
CA ARG A 349 -29.25 -25.15 9.98
C ARG A 349 -28.57 -25.01 8.63
N ILE A 350 -27.64 -24.05 8.49
CA ILE A 350 -26.83 -23.88 7.28
C ILE A 350 -25.94 -25.11 7.07
N GLN A 351 -25.25 -25.56 8.13
CA GLN A 351 -24.42 -26.78 8.08
C GLN A 351 -25.24 -28.03 7.73
N LYS A 352 -26.47 -28.14 8.27
CA LYS A 352 -27.37 -29.24 7.92
C LYS A 352 -27.80 -29.16 6.45
N LEU A 353 -28.33 -28.02 6.00
CA LEU A 353 -28.79 -27.86 4.60
C LEU A 353 -27.70 -28.15 3.58
N LEU A 354 -26.46 -27.71 3.83
CA LEU A 354 -25.33 -27.98 2.93
C LEU A 354 -24.89 -29.45 2.97
N SER A 355 -24.88 -30.09 4.15
CA SER A 355 -24.55 -31.52 4.27
C SER A 355 -25.63 -32.42 3.66
N ASP A 356 -26.92 -32.12 3.91
CA ASP A 356 -28.08 -32.77 3.28
C ASP A 356 -28.06 -32.59 1.74
N PHE A 357 -27.64 -31.42 1.24
CA PHE A 357 -27.50 -31.16 -0.20
C PHE A 357 -26.36 -31.97 -0.85
N PHE A 358 -25.29 -32.27 -0.11
CA PHE A 358 -24.21 -33.18 -0.54
C PHE A 358 -24.39 -34.59 0.04
N ASP A 359 -25.63 -35.09 0.07
CA ASP A 359 -25.99 -36.49 0.34
C ASP A 359 -25.45 -37.04 1.68
N GLY A 360 -25.41 -36.16 2.71
CA GLY A 360 -24.93 -36.47 4.06
C GLY A 360 -23.42 -36.33 4.25
N LYS A 361 -22.69 -35.79 3.26
CA LYS A 361 -21.24 -35.60 3.33
C LYS A 361 -20.83 -34.71 4.51
N LYS A 362 -19.76 -35.13 5.22
CA LYS A 362 -19.10 -34.34 6.25
C LYS A 362 -18.56 -33.04 5.64
N LEU A 363 -18.98 -31.90 6.19
CA LEU A 363 -18.38 -30.60 5.93
C LEU A 363 -17.07 -30.50 6.72
N GLU A 364 -16.04 -29.86 6.16
CA GLU A 364 -14.80 -29.63 6.91
C GLU A 364 -14.99 -28.53 7.95
N LYS A 365 -14.76 -28.91 9.22
CA LYS A 365 -15.08 -28.07 10.37
C LYS A 365 -13.82 -27.57 11.04
N ALA A 366 -13.86 -26.27 11.29
CA ALA A 366 -12.85 -25.37 11.85
C ALA A 366 -12.09 -25.77 13.13
N ARG A 367 -12.31 -26.96 13.70
CA ARG A 367 -11.66 -27.36 14.96
C ARG A 367 -10.24 -27.88 14.78
N ASP A 368 -9.95 -28.44 13.61
CA ASP A 368 -8.68 -29.09 13.28
C ASP A 368 -8.07 -28.61 11.94
N SER A 369 -8.71 -27.63 11.27
CA SER A 369 -8.37 -27.18 9.90
C SER A 369 -8.17 -25.66 9.75
N ILE A 370 -9.24 -24.86 9.76
CA ILE A 370 -9.17 -23.38 9.60
C ILE A 370 -10.26 -22.66 10.41
N ASN A 371 -9.93 -21.54 11.06
CA ASN A 371 -10.93 -20.68 11.71
C ASN A 371 -11.69 -19.83 10.66
N PRO A 372 -13.03 -19.92 10.56
CA PRO A 372 -13.82 -19.26 9.51
C PRO A 372 -13.85 -17.73 9.61
N ASP A 373 -13.48 -17.17 10.77
CA ASP A 373 -13.43 -15.71 10.99
C ASP A 373 -12.01 -15.13 10.74
N GLU A 374 -11.03 -15.96 10.35
CA GLU A 374 -9.61 -15.58 10.13
C GLU A 374 -9.04 -16.10 8.80
N ALA A 375 -9.64 -17.14 8.20
CA ALA A 375 -9.18 -17.80 6.96
C ALA A 375 -8.90 -16.83 5.80
N VAL A 376 -9.76 -15.82 5.65
CA VAL A 376 -9.69 -14.82 4.58
C VAL A 376 -8.46 -13.91 4.76
N ALA A 377 -8.26 -13.37 5.97
CA ALA A 377 -7.08 -12.57 6.29
C ALA A 377 -5.78 -13.39 6.18
N TYR A 378 -5.82 -14.67 6.56
CA TYR A 378 -4.69 -15.59 6.42
C TYR A 378 -4.24 -15.72 4.96
N GLY A 379 -5.17 -16.02 4.04
CA GLY A 379 -4.87 -16.12 2.61
C GLY A 379 -4.41 -14.80 1.99
N ALA A 380 -5.02 -13.68 2.38
CA ALA A 380 -4.58 -12.36 1.98
C ALA A 380 -3.13 -12.06 2.44
N ALA A 381 -2.74 -12.50 3.64
CA ALA A 381 -1.41 -12.30 4.18
C ALA A 381 -0.35 -13.16 3.48
N VAL A 382 -0.67 -14.40 3.10
CA VAL A 382 0.17 -15.23 2.21
C VAL A 382 0.42 -14.50 0.89
N GLN A 383 -0.66 -14.05 0.23
CA GLN A 383 -0.55 -13.34 -1.05
C GLN A 383 0.24 -12.03 -0.92
N ALA A 384 0.10 -11.31 0.19
CA ALA A 384 0.90 -10.14 0.52
C ALA A 384 2.39 -10.46 0.74
N GLY A 385 2.70 -11.59 1.39
CA GLY A 385 4.05 -12.10 1.56
C GLY A 385 4.75 -12.40 0.23
N ILE A 386 4.05 -13.08 -0.68
CA ILE A 386 4.52 -13.41 -2.04
C ILE A 386 4.74 -12.12 -2.85
N LEU A 387 3.72 -11.26 -2.96
CA LEU A 387 3.79 -10.04 -3.78
C LEU A 387 4.77 -8.98 -3.25
N SER A 388 5.15 -9.06 -1.97
CA SER A 388 6.21 -8.21 -1.40
C SER A 388 7.61 -8.82 -1.43
N GLY A 389 7.76 -10.08 -1.88
CA GLY A 389 9.03 -10.79 -1.90
C GLY A 389 9.56 -11.20 -0.52
N LYS A 390 8.76 -11.05 0.54
CA LYS A 390 9.12 -11.49 1.90
C LYS A 390 8.88 -13.00 2.09
N ALA A 391 7.98 -13.59 1.30
CA ALA A 391 7.81 -15.03 1.22
C ALA A 391 8.86 -15.63 0.27
N THR A 392 9.96 -16.12 0.85
CA THR A 392 11.10 -16.75 0.13
C THR A 392 11.19 -18.25 0.39
N SER A 393 10.22 -18.82 1.10
CA SER A 393 10.11 -20.25 1.38
C SER A 393 9.65 -21.00 0.14
N ALA A 394 10.21 -22.19 -0.12
CA ALA A 394 9.87 -22.99 -1.30
C ALA A 394 8.35 -23.23 -1.43
N GLU A 395 7.66 -23.40 -0.31
CA GLU A 395 6.21 -23.65 -0.26
C GLU A 395 5.35 -22.49 -0.75
N THR A 396 5.91 -21.27 -0.82
CA THR A 396 5.25 -20.07 -1.36
C THR A 396 5.75 -19.68 -2.74
N ALA A 397 6.85 -20.26 -3.22
CA ALA A 397 7.38 -20.00 -4.56
C ALA A 397 6.54 -20.66 -5.66
N ASP A 398 5.96 -21.82 -5.38
CA ASP A 398 5.14 -22.60 -6.33
C ASP A 398 3.64 -22.23 -6.31
N LEU A 399 3.24 -21.19 -5.56
CA LEU A 399 1.83 -20.79 -5.47
C LEU A 399 1.38 -20.02 -6.71
N LEU A 400 0.50 -20.64 -7.50
CA LEU A 400 -0.11 -20.05 -8.69
C LEU A 400 -1.62 -19.89 -8.51
N LEU A 401 -2.12 -18.66 -8.69
CA LEU A 401 -3.52 -18.30 -8.50
C LEU A 401 -4.18 -17.95 -9.85
N LEU A 402 -5.20 -18.72 -10.23
CA LEU A 402 -6.00 -18.51 -11.45
C LEU A 402 -7.47 -18.29 -11.04
N ASP A 403 -7.83 -17.02 -10.85
CA ASP A 403 -9.19 -16.58 -10.49
C ASP A 403 -10.01 -16.24 -11.77
N VAL A 404 -11.31 -15.92 -11.64
CA VAL A 404 -12.24 -15.70 -12.77
C VAL A 404 -13.08 -14.42 -12.61
N VAL A 405 -13.67 -13.92 -13.70
CA VAL A 405 -14.77 -12.92 -13.60
C VAL A 405 -16.06 -13.59 -13.08
N PRO A 406 -16.75 -13.01 -12.08
CA PRO A 406 -17.97 -13.59 -11.50
C PRO A 406 -19.21 -13.43 -12.38
N LEU A 407 -19.24 -12.34 -13.15
CA LEU A 407 -20.34 -11.87 -13.99
C LEU A 407 -19.80 -11.48 -15.37
N SER A 408 -20.61 -11.71 -16.39
CA SER A 408 -20.31 -11.39 -17.78
C SER A 408 -20.24 -9.87 -17.97
N LEU A 409 -19.23 -9.40 -18.69
CA LEU A 409 -19.01 -8.00 -19.05
C LEU A 409 -19.35 -7.82 -20.53
N GLY A 410 -20.17 -6.81 -20.84
CA GLY A 410 -20.68 -6.61 -22.19
C GLY A 410 -21.15 -5.19 -22.48
N VAL A 411 -21.78 -5.01 -23.63
CA VAL A 411 -22.29 -3.72 -24.13
C VAL A 411 -23.77 -3.81 -24.49
N ALA A 412 -24.49 -2.70 -24.40
CA ALA A 412 -25.84 -2.59 -24.93
C ALA A 412 -25.84 -2.48 -26.47
N MET A 413 -26.61 -3.33 -27.14
CA MET A 413 -26.96 -3.20 -28.55
C MET A 413 -28.24 -2.36 -28.73
N GLU A 414 -28.60 -2.08 -29.97
CA GLU A 414 -29.92 -1.54 -30.34
C GLU A 414 -31.06 -2.36 -29.67
N GLY A 415 -32.10 -1.68 -29.22
CA GLY A 415 -33.17 -2.28 -28.41
C GLY A 415 -32.78 -2.56 -26.95
N ASN A 416 -31.67 -1.99 -26.46
CA ASN A 416 -31.14 -2.17 -25.09
C ASN A 416 -30.79 -3.63 -24.74
N ILE A 417 -30.38 -4.42 -25.75
CA ILE A 417 -30.10 -5.85 -25.62
C ILE A 417 -28.63 -6.07 -25.22
N PHE A 418 -28.39 -6.85 -24.18
CA PHE A 418 -27.04 -7.12 -23.67
C PHE A 418 -26.22 -8.06 -24.58
N ALA A 419 -25.03 -7.62 -24.96
CA ALA A 419 -24.05 -8.39 -25.72
C ALA A 419 -22.79 -8.69 -24.88
N PRO A 420 -22.65 -9.89 -24.31
CA PRO A 420 -21.46 -10.25 -23.54
C PRO A 420 -20.19 -10.27 -24.42
N VAL A 421 -19.10 -9.71 -23.89
CA VAL A 421 -17.76 -9.65 -24.51
C VAL A 421 -16.77 -10.52 -23.72
N VAL A 422 -16.83 -10.45 -22.39
CA VAL A 422 -16.15 -11.37 -21.47
C VAL A 422 -17.24 -12.18 -20.76
N PRO A 423 -17.38 -13.50 -20.99
CA PRO A 423 -18.36 -14.30 -20.26
C PRO A 423 -17.90 -14.55 -18.82
N ARG A 424 -18.84 -14.74 -17.89
CA ARG A 424 -18.51 -15.20 -16.52
C ARG A 424 -17.78 -16.54 -16.52
N GLY A 425 -16.94 -16.76 -15.51
CA GLY A 425 -16.04 -17.92 -15.45
C GLY A 425 -14.79 -17.80 -16.33
N GLN A 426 -14.65 -16.75 -17.15
CA GLN A 426 -13.40 -16.48 -17.86
C GLN A 426 -12.28 -16.14 -16.85
N THR A 427 -11.20 -16.92 -16.88
CA THR A 427 -9.99 -16.71 -16.06
C THR A 427 -9.40 -15.33 -16.26
N VAL A 428 -8.97 -14.67 -15.18
CA VAL A 428 -8.28 -13.37 -15.17
C VAL A 428 -6.78 -13.52 -14.89
N PRO A 429 -5.91 -12.63 -15.41
CA PRO A 429 -6.22 -11.49 -16.28
C PRO A 429 -6.57 -11.96 -17.70
N CYS A 430 -7.43 -11.22 -18.40
CA CYS A 430 -7.80 -11.55 -19.77
C CYS A 430 -7.96 -10.32 -20.67
N ILE A 431 -7.78 -10.53 -21.97
CA ILE A 431 -8.07 -9.54 -23.00
C ILE A 431 -9.02 -10.17 -24.00
N LYS A 432 -10.23 -9.62 -24.12
CA LYS A 432 -11.20 -9.98 -25.16
C LYS A 432 -11.35 -8.81 -26.11
N LYS A 433 -11.03 -9.06 -27.38
CA LYS A 433 -11.33 -8.14 -28.49
C LYS A 433 -12.67 -8.55 -29.09
N ARG A 434 -13.62 -7.62 -29.18
CA ARG A 434 -14.78 -7.77 -30.06
C ARG A 434 -14.63 -6.75 -31.18
N GLN A 435 -14.25 -7.22 -32.37
CA GLN A 435 -14.39 -6.42 -33.60
C GLN A 435 -15.87 -6.43 -33.93
N VAL A 436 -16.59 -5.34 -33.63
CA VAL A 436 -18.06 -5.40 -33.61
C VAL A 436 -18.68 -5.04 -34.96
N TYR A 437 -18.38 -5.90 -35.93
CA TYR A 437 -18.94 -5.82 -37.28
C TYR A 437 -20.02 -6.90 -37.43
N PRO A 438 -21.24 -6.58 -37.91
CA PRO A 438 -21.70 -5.27 -38.38
C PRO A 438 -22.35 -4.38 -37.29
N THR A 439 -22.42 -4.83 -36.03
CA THR A 439 -23.40 -4.31 -35.04
C THR A 439 -23.09 -2.96 -34.38
N PHE A 440 -21.83 -2.49 -34.34
CA PHE A 440 -21.53 -1.11 -33.91
C PHE A 440 -20.65 -0.39 -34.93
N THR A 441 -21.34 0.28 -35.84
CA THR A 441 -20.78 1.10 -36.91
C THR A 441 -21.58 2.40 -37.00
N THR A 442 -21.13 3.34 -37.82
CA THR A 442 -21.90 4.54 -38.16
C THR A 442 -23.25 4.12 -38.77
N VAL A 443 -24.35 4.63 -38.23
CA VAL A 443 -25.72 4.37 -38.74
C VAL A 443 -26.21 5.47 -39.69
N VAL A 444 -25.41 6.50 -39.92
CA VAL A 444 -25.69 7.63 -40.83
C VAL A 444 -24.50 7.84 -41.77
N ASP A 445 -24.78 8.04 -43.05
CA ASP A 445 -23.79 8.41 -44.07
C ASP A 445 -23.15 9.76 -43.74
N ASN A 446 -21.81 9.82 -43.78
CA ASN A 446 -21.06 11.02 -43.44
C ASN A 446 -21.49 11.60 -42.07
N GLN A 447 -21.43 10.77 -41.02
CA GLN A 447 -21.67 11.17 -39.63
C GLN A 447 -20.63 12.23 -39.17
N GLN A 448 -20.84 13.46 -39.61
CA GLN A 448 -19.87 14.56 -39.50
C GLN A 448 -20.01 15.33 -38.17
N THR A 449 -18.85 15.81 -37.72
CA THR A 449 -18.61 16.94 -36.81
C THR A 449 -19.18 16.98 -35.39
N LEU A 450 -20.20 16.21 -34.98
CA LEU A 450 -20.74 16.34 -33.59
C LEU A 450 -21.20 15.07 -32.84
N PHE A 451 -21.62 14.00 -33.50
CA PHE A 451 -22.20 12.85 -32.78
C PHE A 451 -21.19 11.77 -32.41
N GLN A 452 -20.85 11.78 -31.12
CA GLN A 452 -20.16 10.75 -30.35
C GLN A 452 -20.83 9.38 -30.56
N VAL A 453 -20.06 8.30 -30.73
CA VAL A 453 -20.61 6.95 -30.56
C VAL A 453 -20.49 6.56 -29.10
N GLN A 454 -21.64 6.41 -28.45
CA GLN A 454 -21.77 6.01 -27.05
C GLN A 454 -21.90 4.50 -26.94
N PHE A 455 -21.12 3.89 -26.06
CA PHE A 455 -21.21 2.48 -25.71
C PHE A 455 -21.54 2.34 -24.22
N PRO A 456 -22.80 2.10 -23.85
CA PRO A 456 -23.16 1.69 -22.50
C PRO A 456 -22.59 0.30 -22.20
N VAL A 457 -21.77 0.20 -21.15
CA VAL A 457 -21.16 -1.06 -20.69
C VAL A 457 -21.90 -1.58 -19.46
N TYR A 458 -22.20 -2.87 -19.46
CA TYR A 458 -22.98 -3.54 -18.42
C TYR A 458 -22.27 -4.79 -17.90
N GLN A 459 -22.60 -5.16 -16.66
CA GLN A 459 -22.18 -6.38 -15.99
C GLN A 459 -23.41 -7.15 -15.48
N GLY A 460 -23.53 -8.42 -15.90
CA GLY A 460 -24.66 -9.29 -15.53
C GLY A 460 -24.98 -10.32 -16.62
N GLU A 461 -26.00 -11.16 -16.37
CA GLU A 461 -26.38 -12.29 -17.25
C GLU A 461 -27.73 -12.11 -17.95
N ARG A 462 -28.39 -10.96 -17.77
CA ARG A 462 -29.76 -10.73 -18.28
C ARG A 462 -29.73 -10.19 -19.70
N THR A 463 -30.76 -10.52 -20.49
CA THR A 463 -30.84 -10.13 -21.91
C THR A 463 -31.21 -8.65 -22.10
N ASN A 464 -32.01 -8.07 -21.22
CA ASN A 464 -32.27 -6.62 -21.16
C ASN A 464 -31.21 -5.96 -20.28
N CYS A 465 -30.59 -4.88 -20.75
CA CYS A 465 -29.59 -4.15 -19.97
C CYS A 465 -30.18 -3.44 -18.73
N GLU A 466 -31.48 -3.13 -18.67
CA GLU A 466 -32.13 -2.60 -17.46
C GLU A 466 -32.02 -3.55 -16.26
N ASP A 467 -31.94 -4.86 -16.50
CA ASP A 467 -31.78 -5.88 -15.46
C ASP A 467 -30.30 -6.11 -15.06
N ASN A 468 -29.34 -5.43 -15.70
CA ASN A 468 -27.90 -5.60 -15.47
C ASN A 468 -27.29 -4.37 -14.78
N THR A 469 -26.13 -4.53 -14.14
CA THR A 469 -25.41 -3.39 -13.52
C THR A 469 -24.73 -2.56 -14.59
N SER A 470 -25.08 -1.28 -14.73
CA SER A 470 -24.33 -0.34 -15.58
C SER A 470 -22.96 -0.03 -14.95
N LEU A 471 -21.89 -0.19 -15.73
CA LEU A 471 -20.53 0.19 -15.37
C LEU A 471 -20.15 1.59 -15.90
N GLY A 472 -21.03 2.22 -16.68
CA GLY A 472 -20.83 3.53 -17.29
C GLY A 472 -20.93 3.53 -18.81
N GLU A 473 -20.94 4.73 -19.37
CA GLU A 473 -21.06 4.99 -20.81
C GLU A 473 -19.74 5.51 -21.38
N PHE A 474 -19.36 4.99 -22.54
CA PHE A 474 -18.08 5.29 -23.17
C PHE A 474 -18.29 6.06 -24.49
N THR A 475 -17.78 7.28 -24.58
CA THR A 475 -17.85 8.10 -25.80
C THR A 475 -16.59 7.92 -26.65
N LEU A 476 -16.75 7.44 -27.89
CA LEU A 476 -15.71 7.54 -28.93
C LEU A 476 -16.00 8.73 -29.84
N ALA A 477 -15.08 9.70 -29.84
CA ALA A 477 -15.11 10.85 -30.74
C ALA A 477 -13.70 11.47 -30.92
N PRO A 478 -13.41 12.14 -32.06
CA PRO A 478 -14.19 12.19 -33.29
C PRO A 478 -13.85 11.03 -34.23
N ILE A 479 -14.87 10.43 -34.85
CA ILE A 479 -14.72 9.39 -35.88
C ILE A 479 -14.47 10.08 -37.25
N PRO A 480 -13.63 9.51 -38.15
CA PRO A 480 -13.48 10.02 -39.51
C PRO A 480 -14.80 10.00 -40.32
N PRO A 481 -15.02 10.93 -41.26
CA PRO A 481 -16.19 10.88 -42.13
C PRO A 481 -16.12 9.66 -43.06
N MET A 482 -17.07 8.75 -42.90
CA MET A 482 -17.26 7.50 -43.64
C MET A 482 -18.76 7.31 -43.91
N ARG A 483 -19.16 6.37 -44.78
CA ARG A 483 -20.59 6.01 -44.92
C ARG A 483 -21.13 5.30 -43.69
N ALA A 484 -22.44 5.10 -43.65
CA ALA A 484 -23.03 4.13 -42.74
C ALA A 484 -22.46 2.73 -43.04
N GLY A 485 -22.22 1.93 -42.01
CA GLY A 485 -21.60 0.61 -42.15
C GLY A 485 -20.06 0.60 -42.20
N GLU A 486 -19.43 1.60 -42.80
CA GLU A 486 -17.98 1.60 -43.10
C GLU A 486 -17.06 1.76 -41.86
N ALA A 487 -17.54 2.28 -40.73
CA ALA A 487 -16.72 2.53 -39.54
C ALA A 487 -16.32 1.26 -38.78
N ALA A 488 -15.06 0.83 -38.92
CA ALA A 488 -14.55 -0.40 -38.31
C ALA A 488 -14.06 -0.18 -36.86
N LEU A 489 -14.97 -0.30 -35.89
CA LEU A 489 -14.68 -0.08 -34.46
C LEU A 489 -14.23 -1.39 -33.76
N GLU A 490 -13.06 -1.36 -33.12
CA GLU A 490 -12.58 -2.41 -32.22
C GLU A 490 -12.69 -1.95 -30.77
N VAL A 491 -13.48 -2.67 -29.98
CA VAL A 491 -13.55 -2.48 -28.53
C VAL A 491 -12.82 -3.64 -27.86
N VAL A 492 -11.87 -3.31 -26.99
CA VAL A 492 -11.02 -4.26 -26.27
C VAL A 492 -11.35 -4.15 -24.79
N PHE A 493 -11.85 -5.25 -24.23
CA PHE A 493 -12.09 -5.44 -22.80
C PHE A 493 -10.86 -6.12 -22.20
N GLU A 494 -10.12 -5.38 -21.39
CA GLU A 494 -8.97 -5.85 -20.61
C GLU A 494 -9.41 -5.96 -19.15
N VAL A 495 -9.39 -7.17 -18.59
CA VAL A 495 -9.67 -7.40 -17.16
C VAL A 495 -8.36 -7.75 -16.47
N ASP A 496 -7.99 -6.97 -15.46
CA ASP A 496 -6.70 -7.09 -14.77
C ASP A 496 -6.68 -8.20 -13.70
N VAL A 497 -5.55 -8.33 -13.01
CA VAL A 497 -5.33 -9.31 -11.92
C VAL A 497 -6.13 -9.03 -10.63
N ASN A 498 -6.89 -7.93 -10.57
CA ASN A 498 -7.80 -7.56 -9.49
C ASN A 498 -9.27 -7.85 -9.86
N GLY A 499 -9.54 -8.27 -11.10
CA GLY A 499 -10.88 -8.38 -11.67
C GLY A 499 -11.48 -7.04 -12.10
N ILE A 500 -10.65 -6.00 -12.30
CA ILE A 500 -11.09 -4.65 -12.68
C ILE A 500 -11.04 -4.49 -14.20
N LEU A 501 -12.09 -3.92 -14.79
CA LEU A 501 -12.25 -3.72 -16.21
C LEU A 501 -11.64 -2.39 -16.68
N LYS A 502 -10.79 -2.49 -17.71
CA LYS A 502 -10.35 -1.40 -18.56
C LYS A 502 -10.86 -1.63 -19.98
N VAL A 503 -11.64 -0.69 -20.50
CA VAL A 503 -12.11 -0.72 -21.90
C VAL A 503 -11.28 0.26 -22.72
N THR A 504 -10.86 -0.16 -23.90
CA THR A 504 -10.24 0.73 -24.90
C THR A 504 -10.94 0.58 -26.23
N ALA A 505 -11.22 1.70 -26.90
CA ALA A 505 -11.89 1.73 -28.20
C ALA A 505 -10.91 2.26 -29.26
N THR A 506 -10.82 1.58 -30.40
CA THR A 506 -9.94 1.97 -31.52
C THR A 506 -10.69 1.90 -32.83
N GLU A 507 -10.65 2.98 -33.60
CA GLU A 507 -11.16 3.03 -34.97
C GLU A 507 -10.04 2.53 -35.91
N LYS A 508 -10.31 1.47 -36.68
CA LYS A 508 -9.25 0.72 -37.39
C LYS A 508 -8.71 1.42 -38.64
N SER A 509 -9.48 2.27 -39.31
CA SER A 509 -9.07 2.88 -40.59
C SER A 509 -8.06 4.02 -40.40
N SER A 510 -8.25 4.86 -39.38
CA SER A 510 -7.32 5.93 -38.98
C SER A 510 -6.32 5.50 -37.91
N GLY A 511 -6.51 4.33 -37.28
CA GLY A 511 -5.71 3.85 -36.16
C GLY A 511 -5.88 4.66 -34.87
N ARG A 512 -6.86 5.58 -34.82
CA ARG A 512 -7.14 6.41 -33.65
C ARG A 512 -7.72 5.58 -32.52
N SER A 513 -7.00 5.52 -31.40
CA SER A 513 -7.45 4.91 -30.16
C SER A 513 -7.86 5.97 -29.14
N ALA A 514 -8.97 5.71 -28.46
CA ALA A 514 -9.40 6.41 -27.27
C ALA A 514 -9.25 5.44 -26.06
N ASN A 515 -8.27 5.72 -25.21
CA ASN A 515 -8.10 5.04 -23.93
C ASN A 515 -9.00 5.75 -22.91
N ILE A 516 -10.27 5.35 -22.86
CA ILE A 516 -11.33 6.03 -22.10
C ILE A 516 -11.38 5.44 -20.69
N THR A 517 -10.65 6.05 -19.76
CA THR A 517 -10.86 5.81 -18.33
C THR A 517 -12.21 6.40 -17.93
N ILE A 518 -13.09 5.61 -17.31
CA ILE A 518 -14.43 6.08 -16.92
C ILE A 518 -14.33 7.08 -15.76
N SER A 519 -14.52 8.36 -16.05
CA SER A 519 -14.47 9.45 -15.04
C SER A 519 -15.82 9.75 -14.40
N ASN A 520 -16.93 9.29 -15.00
CA ASN A 520 -18.29 9.70 -14.63
C ASN A 520 -19.18 8.49 -14.20
N ALA A 521 -18.58 7.37 -13.81
CA ALA A 521 -19.32 6.19 -13.33
C ALA A 521 -19.32 6.10 -11.80
N VAL A 522 -20.44 5.64 -11.25
CA VAL A 522 -20.64 5.54 -9.80
C VAL A 522 -19.61 4.61 -9.16
N GLY A 523 -19.13 5.02 -7.98
CA GLY A 523 -18.09 4.31 -7.23
C GLY A 523 -16.65 4.58 -7.69
N LYS A 524 -16.43 5.24 -8.83
CA LYS A 524 -15.10 5.57 -9.35
C LYS A 524 -14.77 7.03 -9.04
N LEU A 525 -13.67 7.26 -8.33
CA LEU A 525 -13.20 8.59 -7.94
C LEU A 525 -12.10 9.07 -8.90
N SER A 526 -12.05 10.37 -9.20
CA SER A 526 -10.92 10.95 -9.93
C SER A 526 -9.67 10.98 -9.05
N THR A 527 -8.48 11.00 -9.66
CA THR A 527 -7.21 11.12 -8.91
C THR A 527 -7.20 12.34 -7.98
N SER A 528 -7.77 13.46 -8.41
CA SER A 528 -7.91 14.68 -7.62
C SER A 528 -8.84 14.55 -6.41
N GLU A 529 -9.89 13.74 -6.50
CA GLU A 529 -10.76 13.46 -5.36
C GLU A 529 -10.09 12.50 -4.37
N ILE A 530 -9.38 11.47 -4.87
CA ILE A 530 -8.59 10.57 -4.04
C ILE A 530 -7.47 11.33 -3.32
N GLU A 531 -6.73 12.21 -4.01
CA GLU A 531 -5.69 13.06 -3.43
C GLU A 531 -6.25 13.97 -2.33
N LYS A 532 -7.41 14.61 -2.58
CA LYS A 532 -8.11 15.41 -1.55
C LYS A 532 -8.53 14.56 -0.35
N MET A 533 -9.12 13.38 -0.58
CA MET A 533 -9.53 12.47 0.50
C MET A 533 -8.33 11.93 1.31
N VAL A 534 -7.17 11.72 0.68
CA VAL A 534 -5.90 11.39 1.37
C VAL A 534 -5.44 12.57 2.24
N GLU A 535 -5.51 13.80 1.75
CA GLU A 535 -5.20 14.98 2.56
C GLU A 535 -6.16 15.14 3.75
N ASP A 536 -7.46 14.98 3.52
CA ASP A 536 -8.48 15.14 4.56
C ASP A 536 -8.38 14.02 5.61
N ALA A 537 -8.11 12.77 5.20
CA ALA A 537 -7.76 11.68 6.12
C ALA A 537 -6.51 11.99 6.97
N ALA A 538 -5.48 12.63 6.39
CA ALA A 538 -4.29 13.06 7.12
C ALA A 538 -4.55 14.24 8.09
N LYS A 539 -5.43 15.18 7.72
CA LYS A 539 -5.90 16.27 8.59
C LYS A 539 -6.64 15.69 9.80
N PHE A 540 -7.59 14.76 9.59
CA PHE A 540 -8.31 14.12 10.68
C PHE A 540 -7.38 13.31 11.59
N LYS A 541 -6.47 12.48 11.05
CA LYS A 541 -5.47 11.76 11.88
C LYS A 541 -4.62 12.72 12.73
N THR A 542 -4.29 13.90 12.21
CA THR A 542 -3.55 14.94 12.97
C THR A 542 -4.39 15.51 14.12
N SER A 543 -5.71 15.62 13.94
CA SER A 543 -6.67 16.01 14.97
C SER A 543 -6.83 14.92 16.04
N ASP A 544 -7.06 13.66 15.63
CA ASP A 544 -7.16 12.51 16.53
C ASP A 544 -5.87 12.32 17.35
N GLU A 545 -4.69 12.51 16.74
CA GLU A 545 -3.40 12.54 17.42
C GLU A 545 -3.26 13.71 18.42
N ALA A 546 -3.83 14.88 18.13
CA ALA A 546 -3.79 16.03 19.03
C ALA A 546 -4.72 15.84 20.24
N PHE A 547 -5.92 15.30 20.00
CA PHE A 547 -6.87 14.89 21.04
C PHE A 547 -6.26 13.81 21.95
N THR A 548 -5.65 12.76 21.38
CA THR A 548 -4.94 11.73 22.14
C THR A 548 -3.86 12.36 23.06
N LYS A 549 -3.07 13.30 22.55
CA LYS A 549 -2.02 14.00 23.34
C LYS A 549 -2.60 14.93 24.43
N LYS A 550 -3.82 15.47 24.24
CA LYS A 550 -4.58 16.24 25.24
C LYS A 550 -5.05 15.30 26.36
N PHE A 551 -5.67 14.18 25.99
CA PHE A 551 -6.18 13.17 26.92
C PHE A 551 -5.06 12.49 27.72
N GLU A 552 -3.96 12.07 27.08
CA GLU A 552 -2.78 11.53 27.78
C GLU A 552 -2.21 12.51 28.81
N ALA A 553 -2.12 13.80 28.46
CA ALA A 553 -1.66 14.84 29.38
C ALA A 553 -2.64 15.07 30.54
N LYS A 554 -3.96 14.97 30.28
CA LYS A 554 -5.01 15.03 31.30
C LYS A 554 -4.88 13.88 32.30
N GLN A 555 -4.86 12.63 31.83
CA GLN A 555 -4.73 11.45 32.69
C GLN A 555 -3.39 11.40 33.45
N GLN A 556 -2.29 11.89 32.85
CA GLN A 556 -1.00 12.01 33.55
C GLN A 556 -1.07 13.03 34.69
N LEU A 557 -1.74 14.18 34.47
CA LEU A 557 -1.95 15.20 35.49
C LEU A 557 -2.87 14.72 36.62
N GLU A 558 -4.02 14.12 36.30
CA GLU A 558 -4.93 13.49 37.27
C GLU A 558 -4.21 12.43 38.13
N SER A 559 -3.50 11.50 37.48
CA SER A 559 -2.70 10.48 38.16
C SER A 559 -1.58 11.09 39.02
N TYR A 560 -1.03 12.26 38.65
CA TYR A 560 -0.04 12.94 39.47
C TYR A 560 -0.67 13.70 40.66
N ILE A 561 -1.84 14.32 40.48
CA ILE A 561 -2.59 14.98 41.56
C ILE A 561 -2.94 13.97 42.65
N GLY A 562 -3.61 12.85 42.32
CA GLY A 562 -4.01 11.87 43.33
C GLY A 562 -2.84 11.29 44.14
N ARG A 563 -1.67 11.10 43.51
CA ARG A 563 -0.43 10.73 44.21
C ARG A 563 0.11 11.82 45.12
N VAL A 564 -0.02 13.09 44.75
CA VAL A 564 0.38 14.22 45.62
C VAL A 564 -0.63 14.41 46.76
N GLU A 565 -1.92 14.17 46.55
CA GLU A 565 -2.93 14.16 47.61
C GLU A 565 -2.69 13.06 48.64
N GLU A 566 -2.43 11.83 48.21
CA GLU A 566 -2.06 10.72 49.10
C GLU A 566 -0.82 11.08 49.94
N LEU A 567 0.23 11.60 49.29
CA LEU A 567 1.47 12.00 49.96
C LEU A 567 1.30 13.20 50.91
N ILE A 568 0.43 14.19 50.60
CA ILE A 568 0.24 15.37 51.46
C ILE A 568 -0.69 15.10 52.65
N ASN A 569 -1.47 14.02 52.58
CA ASN A 569 -2.37 13.55 53.62
C ASN A 569 -1.76 12.46 54.52
N ASP A 570 -0.67 11.79 54.11
CA ASP A 570 0.15 10.96 55.00
C ASP A 570 0.60 11.74 56.25
N PRO A 571 0.17 11.35 57.47
CA PRO A 571 0.61 11.99 58.71
C PRO A 571 2.14 11.97 58.88
N GLY A 572 2.78 10.90 58.40
CA GLY A 572 4.21 10.66 58.50
C GLY A 572 5.07 11.56 57.61
N LEU A 573 4.51 12.09 56.51
CA LEU A 573 5.14 13.13 55.68
C LEU A 573 4.72 14.53 56.11
N SER A 574 3.42 14.73 56.38
CA SER A 574 2.82 15.99 56.83
C SER A 574 3.58 16.62 58.01
N MET A 575 3.94 15.82 59.03
CA MET A 575 4.74 16.31 60.18
C MET A 575 6.20 16.67 59.85
N LYS A 576 6.77 16.18 58.74
CA LYS A 576 8.17 16.43 58.33
C LYS A 576 8.33 17.64 57.41
N MET A 577 7.24 18.11 56.81
CA MET A 577 7.25 19.24 55.89
C MET A 577 7.37 20.58 56.64
N LYS A 578 8.20 21.50 56.13
CA LYS A 578 8.34 22.85 56.71
C LYS A 578 7.04 23.64 56.60
N ARG A 579 6.69 24.40 57.65
CA ARG A 579 5.58 25.38 57.62
C ARG A 579 5.68 26.27 56.37
N GLY A 580 4.57 26.39 55.64
CA GLY A 580 4.48 27.13 54.38
C GLY A 580 4.85 26.35 53.11
N ASN A 581 5.42 25.14 53.20
CA ASN A 581 5.56 24.26 52.02
C ASN A 581 4.26 23.52 51.67
N LYS A 582 3.47 23.10 52.67
CA LYS A 582 2.17 22.42 52.46
C LYS A 582 1.18 23.32 51.68
N ALA A 583 0.96 24.54 52.17
CA ALA A 583 0.15 25.56 51.49
C ALA A 583 0.55 25.81 50.02
N LYS A 584 1.83 25.76 49.67
CA LYS A 584 2.32 25.97 48.29
C LYS A 584 2.17 24.76 47.37
N ILE A 585 1.91 23.59 47.94
CA ILE A 585 1.49 22.41 47.18
C ILE A 585 -0.02 22.41 47.06
N GLU A 586 -0.76 22.71 48.14
CA GLU A 586 -2.22 22.85 48.12
C GLU A 586 -2.68 23.92 47.10
N GLU A 587 -2.01 25.08 47.08
CA GLU A 587 -2.14 26.13 46.06
C GLU A 587 -1.90 25.55 44.65
N ALA A 588 -0.73 24.96 44.38
CA ALA A 588 -0.37 24.40 43.08
C ALA A 588 -1.22 23.19 42.64
N LEU A 589 -1.92 22.53 43.57
CA LEU A 589 -2.78 21.37 43.35
C LEU A 589 -4.21 21.83 43.01
N SER A 590 -4.73 22.82 43.73
CA SER A 590 -5.95 23.56 43.32
C SER A 590 -5.76 24.20 41.94
N ASP A 591 -4.59 24.80 41.70
CA ASP A 591 -4.21 25.43 40.43
C ASP A 591 -4.15 24.40 39.27
N ALA A 592 -3.90 23.13 39.58
CA ALA A 592 -3.89 22.02 38.62
C ALA A 592 -5.28 21.38 38.42
N MET A 593 -6.08 21.25 39.49
CA MET A 593 -7.48 20.81 39.42
C MET A 593 -8.32 21.75 38.55
N GLN A 594 -8.21 23.08 38.74
CA GLN A 594 -8.89 24.06 37.89
C GLN A 594 -8.48 23.96 36.42
N GLN A 595 -7.26 23.53 36.10
CA GLN A 595 -6.84 23.31 34.71
C GLN A 595 -7.46 22.03 34.12
N LEU A 596 -7.79 21.01 34.92
CA LEU A 596 -8.46 19.80 34.45
C LEU A 596 -9.95 20.00 34.15
N GLU A 597 -10.57 21.00 34.79
CA GLU A 597 -11.96 21.43 34.57
C GLU A 597 -12.12 22.30 33.30
N VAL A 598 -11.04 22.94 32.81
CA VAL A 598 -11.07 23.72 31.56
C VAL A 598 -10.93 22.80 30.35
N GLU A 599 -12.02 22.59 29.61
CA GLU A 599 -12.08 21.67 28.46
C GLU A 599 -11.15 22.06 27.30
N ASP A 600 -10.94 23.35 27.06
CA ASP A 600 -10.02 23.89 26.03
C ASP A 600 -8.53 23.82 26.40
N SER A 601 -8.17 23.18 27.52
CA SER A 601 -6.78 23.10 27.97
C SER A 601 -5.87 22.39 26.97
N THR A 602 -4.80 23.07 26.53
CA THR A 602 -3.82 22.48 25.61
C THR A 602 -2.99 21.39 26.28
N PRO A 603 -2.43 20.42 25.52
CA PRO A 603 -1.52 19.41 26.06
C PRO A 603 -0.32 20.00 26.80
N ASP A 604 0.12 21.21 26.41
CA ASP A 604 1.31 21.85 26.99
C ASP A 604 0.98 22.71 28.20
N ASP A 605 -0.24 23.25 28.32
CA ASP A 605 -0.71 23.88 29.57
C ASP A 605 -0.94 22.85 30.69
N LEU A 606 -1.49 21.68 30.35
CA LEU A 606 -1.62 20.55 31.27
C LEU A 606 -0.23 20.10 31.78
N LYS A 607 0.74 19.87 30.87
CA LYS A 607 2.14 19.55 31.25
C LYS A 607 2.83 20.67 32.04
N LYS A 608 2.51 21.93 31.78
CA LYS A 608 3.06 23.11 32.48
C LYS A 608 2.54 23.19 33.92
N LYS A 609 1.26 22.89 34.18
CA LYS A 609 0.70 22.73 35.53
C LYS A 609 1.26 21.48 36.22
N GLU A 610 1.36 20.35 35.52
CA GLU A 610 1.99 19.13 36.03
C GLU A 610 3.44 19.39 36.47
N LEU A 611 4.22 20.11 35.66
CA LEU A 611 5.60 20.49 35.95
C LEU A 611 5.69 21.51 37.09
N ALA A 612 4.71 22.40 37.26
CA ALA A 612 4.62 23.31 38.40
C ALA A 612 4.38 22.55 39.70
N LEU A 613 3.41 21.62 39.74
CA LEU A 613 3.13 20.77 40.88
C LEU A 613 4.32 19.85 41.22
N LYS A 614 4.96 19.25 40.19
CA LYS A 614 6.22 18.49 40.35
C LYS A 614 7.33 19.32 40.97
N ARG A 615 7.49 20.59 40.57
CA ARG A 615 8.49 21.52 41.13
C ARG A 615 8.17 21.89 42.59
N ALA A 616 6.91 22.17 42.92
CA ALA A 616 6.48 22.45 44.29
C ALA A 616 6.77 21.26 45.22
N MET A 617 6.34 20.06 44.81
CA MET A 617 6.52 18.82 45.58
C MET A 617 8.00 18.43 45.73
N THR A 618 8.77 18.46 44.65
CA THR A 618 10.23 18.16 44.69
C THR A 618 10.97 19.14 45.60
N LYS A 619 10.62 20.44 45.57
CA LYS A 619 11.21 21.45 46.44
C LYS A 619 10.90 21.19 47.92
N ALA A 620 9.67 20.79 48.25
CA ALA A 620 9.27 20.47 49.63
C ALA A 620 9.97 19.21 50.16
N MET A 621 10.03 18.14 49.36
CA MET A 621 10.78 16.92 49.67
C MET A 621 12.26 17.22 49.91
N ALA A 622 12.89 17.96 49.02
CA ALA A 622 14.28 18.38 49.16
C ALA A 622 14.52 19.25 50.41
N THR A 623 13.55 20.05 50.87
CA THR A 623 13.71 20.82 52.12
C THR A 623 13.60 19.97 53.40
N SER A 624 13.08 18.74 53.30
CA SER A 624 12.91 17.83 54.44
C SER A 624 14.15 16.95 54.64
N LEU A 625 14.83 16.55 53.56
CA LEU A 625 16.07 15.74 53.60
C LEU A 625 17.29 16.48 54.20
N VAL A 626 17.31 17.82 54.18
CA VAL A 626 18.42 18.64 54.69
C VAL A 626 18.33 18.86 56.23
N ALA A 627 17.37 18.25 56.91
CA ALA A 627 17.08 18.47 58.33
C ALA A 627 17.78 17.48 59.31
N LEU A 628 18.83 16.79 58.90
CA LEU A 628 19.62 15.89 59.77
C LEU A 628 20.84 16.63 60.38
N PRO A 629 20.97 16.71 61.72
CA PRO A 629 22.15 17.31 62.36
C PRO A 629 23.41 16.49 62.12
N SER A 630 24.51 17.14 61.72
CA SER A 630 25.80 16.49 61.51
C SER A 630 26.55 16.24 62.82
N LEU A 631 26.56 15.00 63.31
CA LEU A 631 27.43 14.59 64.41
C LEU A 631 28.91 14.71 63.99
N ARG A 632 29.57 15.78 64.46
CA ARG A 632 31.03 15.91 64.39
C ARG A 632 31.69 14.96 65.39
N VAL A 633 32.06 13.77 64.94
CA VAL A 633 33.01 12.92 65.67
C VAL A 633 34.36 13.65 65.72
N LYS A 634 34.80 14.02 66.93
CA LYS A 634 36.16 14.53 67.16
C LYS A 634 37.14 13.37 67.03
N TRP A 635 38.09 13.47 66.10
CA TRP A 635 39.26 12.61 66.09
C TRP A 635 40.21 13.02 67.21
N VAL A 636 40.70 12.04 67.97
CA VAL A 636 41.75 12.19 68.99
C VAL A 636 42.99 11.47 68.47
N THR A 637 44.14 12.11 68.51
CA THR A 637 45.36 11.60 67.86
C THR A 637 46.60 11.82 68.74
N ILE A 638 47.14 10.72 69.27
CA ILE A 638 48.48 10.62 69.88
C ILE A 638 48.99 9.17 69.65
N PRO A 639 50.31 8.87 69.68
CA PRO A 639 51.10 8.90 68.44
C PRO A 639 51.93 7.62 68.19
N CYS A 640 52.79 7.67 67.17
CA CYS A 640 53.95 6.79 66.91
C CYS A 640 53.62 5.35 66.40
N SER A 641 54.48 4.66 65.64
CA SER A 641 55.87 4.95 65.24
C SER A 641 56.28 4.41 63.85
N PHE A 642 57.46 4.86 63.40
CA PHE A 642 58.35 4.33 62.35
C PHE A 642 58.00 4.43 60.86
N SER A 643 59.07 4.72 60.11
CA SER A 643 59.13 5.26 58.76
C SER A 643 59.80 4.31 57.78
N ASN A 644 59.40 4.35 56.50
CA ASN A 644 60.25 4.25 55.29
C ASN A 644 59.38 4.40 54.03
N VAL A 645 59.81 4.95 52.89
CA VAL A 645 60.72 6.08 52.58
C VAL A 645 60.51 6.44 51.07
N LYS A 646 60.58 7.74 50.70
CA LYS A 646 60.59 8.32 49.33
C LYS A 646 59.35 8.20 48.40
N PHE A 647 58.83 9.40 48.03
CA PHE A 647 58.65 9.99 46.67
C PHE A 647 58.92 9.10 45.44
N GLU A 648 58.27 9.27 44.27
CA GLU A 648 58.06 10.54 43.53
C GLU A 648 56.87 10.41 42.51
N VAL A 649 55.73 11.11 42.63
CA VAL A 649 55.32 12.44 42.07
C VAL A 649 54.79 12.48 40.60
N CYS A 650 53.60 13.10 40.46
CA CYS A 650 52.99 13.78 39.29
C CYS A 650 52.20 13.05 38.16
N ARG A 651 50.88 13.35 38.17
CA ARG A 651 50.06 13.95 37.07
C ARG A 651 49.37 13.06 36.01
N ASN A 652 48.03 13.18 36.01
CA ASN A 652 47.20 13.89 34.99
C ASN A 652 47.61 13.77 33.49
N ARG A 653 46.69 13.56 32.54
CA ARG A 653 45.25 13.90 32.55
C ARG A 653 44.47 13.28 31.36
N ALA A 654 43.17 13.04 31.58
CA ALA A 654 42.04 13.29 30.65
C ALA A 654 41.84 12.50 29.33
N ARG A 655 40.56 12.11 29.11
CA ARG A 655 39.86 11.87 27.81
C ARG A 655 40.29 10.60 27.03
N THR A 656 39.42 9.87 26.31
CA THR A 656 37.99 10.11 25.94
C THR A 656 37.23 8.81 25.61
N SER A 657 35.89 8.84 25.75
CA SER A 657 34.89 8.27 24.80
C SER A 657 34.77 6.74 24.54
N LEU A 658 33.76 6.14 25.19
CA LEU A 658 32.70 5.27 24.62
C LEU A 658 32.99 3.88 23.98
N ARG A 659 32.03 2.95 24.23
CA ARG A 659 31.83 1.59 23.66
C ARG A 659 32.85 0.53 24.13
N ASN A 660 32.50 -0.74 24.36
CA ASN A 660 31.19 -1.44 24.33
C ASN A 660 31.14 -2.52 25.46
N PRO A 661 30.05 -3.30 25.63
CA PRO A 661 29.79 -4.04 26.89
C PRO A 661 30.31 -5.49 26.90
N ASN A 662 29.87 -6.21 27.95
CA ASN A 662 29.97 -7.65 28.26
C ASN A 662 30.94 -7.98 29.40
N ASN A 663 30.54 -8.95 30.23
CA ASN A 663 31.03 -9.27 31.58
C ASN A 663 30.78 -8.18 32.64
N SER A 664 30.40 -8.51 33.88
CA SER A 664 30.10 -9.83 34.47
C SER A 664 28.98 -9.76 35.52
N THR A 665 28.31 -10.89 35.74
CA THR A 665 27.36 -11.09 36.84
C THR A 665 28.05 -10.95 38.20
N LEU A 666 27.37 -10.31 39.15
CA LEU A 666 27.81 -10.20 40.54
C LEU A 666 26.60 -10.34 41.48
N THR A 667 26.49 -11.51 42.09
CA THR A 667 25.80 -11.71 43.38
C THR A 667 26.75 -12.52 44.26
N ASP A 668 26.95 -12.06 45.50
CA ASP A 668 26.60 -12.83 46.71
C ASP A 668 26.95 -12.02 47.97
N PHE A 669 26.44 -12.50 49.12
CA PHE A 669 26.79 -12.11 50.49
C PHE A 669 26.25 -10.79 51.08
N GLU A 670 24.95 -10.81 51.37
CA GLU A 670 24.47 -10.61 52.75
C GLU A 670 24.35 -11.98 53.46
N PRO A 671 24.14 -12.06 54.80
CA PRO A 671 24.52 -11.15 55.89
C PRO A 671 25.19 -11.90 57.07
N VAL A 672 25.50 -11.20 58.17
CA VAL A 672 25.91 -11.83 59.45
C VAL A 672 25.15 -11.22 60.64
N ILE A 673 24.15 -11.94 61.17
CA ILE A 673 23.68 -11.79 62.57
C ILE A 673 23.30 -13.15 63.15
N GLN A 674 24.11 -13.66 64.08
CA GLN A 674 23.65 -14.21 65.37
C GLN A 674 24.83 -14.25 66.35
N GLN A 675 24.54 -14.39 67.65
CA GLN A 675 25.40 -13.85 68.70
C GLN A 675 26.23 -14.91 69.45
N LEU A 676 27.53 -14.61 69.59
CA LEU A 676 28.44 -15.01 70.68
C LEU A 676 28.96 -16.48 70.72
N PRO A 677 30.06 -16.76 71.48
CA PRO A 677 31.02 -17.87 71.23
C PRO A 677 30.71 -19.14 72.09
N PRO A 678 31.41 -20.31 71.96
CA PRO A 678 32.80 -20.44 71.47
C PRO A 678 33.22 -21.66 70.61
N SER A 679 34.43 -21.51 70.04
CA SER A 679 35.43 -22.55 69.71
C SER A 679 35.01 -23.85 68.98
N HIS A 680 35.51 -23.98 67.73
CA HIS A 680 35.88 -25.24 67.05
C HIS A 680 34.79 -26.25 66.60
N ARG A 681 34.43 -26.18 65.29
CA ARG A 681 34.56 -27.24 64.24
C ARG A 681 33.31 -27.53 63.37
N LEU A 682 33.46 -27.23 62.06
CA LEU A 682 33.19 -28.11 60.89
C LEU A 682 31.75 -28.66 60.70
N PRO A 683 31.39 -29.34 59.58
CA PRO A 683 30.60 -28.66 58.54
C PRO A 683 29.19 -29.27 58.35
N ARG A 684 28.29 -28.48 57.74
CA ARG A 684 26.89 -28.88 57.48
C ARG A 684 26.70 -29.47 56.08
N SER A 685 25.78 -30.43 55.98
CA SER A 685 25.05 -30.78 54.76
C SER A 685 23.62 -31.23 55.09
N SER A 686 22.70 -31.09 54.14
CA SER A 686 21.27 -31.48 54.18
C SER A 686 20.28 -30.58 54.95
N GLN A 687 19.05 -30.48 54.39
CA GLN A 687 17.85 -29.72 54.85
C GLN A 687 17.95 -28.18 54.69
N ARG A 688 16.93 -27.43 54.21
CA ARG A 688 15.51 -27.72 53.87
C ARG A 688 15.02 -26.82 52.68
N SER A 689 13.73 -26.86 52.33
CA SER A 689 13.14 -26.30 51.08
C SER A 689 12.16 -25.11 51.25
N LEU A 690 11.72 -24.54 50.10
CA LEU A 690 10.56 -23.66 49.83
C LEU A 690 10.65 -22.13 50.12
N CYS A 691 10.87 -21.33 49.06
CA CYS A 691 9.94 -20.30 48.53
C CYS A 691 10.40 -19.84 47.12
N LEU A 692 9.70 -18.90 46.45
CA LEU A 692 9.82 -18.66 44.99
C LEU A 692 9.65 -17.17 44.55
N GLN A 693 10.63 -16.61 43.81
CA GLN A 693 10.40 -15.78 42.59
C GLN A 693 11.72 -15.30 41.92
N CYS A 694 11.73 -15.23 40.57
CA CYS A 694 12.55 -14.39 39.66
C CYS A 694 14.10 -14.30 39.86
N GLN A 695 15.00 -14.66 38.91
CA GLN A 695 14.97 -14.44 37.45
C GLN A 695 15.87 -15.41 36.61
N THR A 696 15.41 -15.72 35.39
CA THR A 696 16.15 -15.95 34.11
C THR A 696 17.34 -16.97 33.95
N ARG A 697 16.98 -18.21 33.55
CA ARG A 697 17.55 -19.06 32.44
C ARG A 697 19.00 -19.63 32.40
N LEU A 698 19.02 -20.98 32.28
CA LEU A 698 19.67 -21.86 31.26
C LEU A 698 21.04 -22.58 31.50
N LEU A 699 20.99 -23.92 31.27
CA LEU A 699 22.09 -24.89 30.99
C LEU A 699 23.00 -25.30 32.19
N GLN A 700 23.50 -26.55 32.36
CA GLN A 700 23.42 -27.78 31.53
C GLN A 700 23.75 -29.09 32.32
N SER A 701 23.05 -30.22 32.02
CA SER A 701 23.47 -31.66 32.22
C SER A 701 23.75 -32.16 33.67
N TYR A 702 23.70 -33.46 34.07
CA TYR A 702 23.81 -34.81 33.45
C TYR A 702 22.87 -35.85 34.18
N PRO A 703 22.97 -37.20 34.00
CA PRO A 703 22.46 -38.06 32.91
C PRO A 703 21.46 -39.16 33.48
N PRO A 704 21.15 -40.38 32.94
CA PRO A 704 22.05 -41.43 32.39
C PRO A 704 21.59 -42.30 31.17
N ARG A 705 22.54 -42.59 30.26
CA ARG A 705 22.82 -43.87 29.53
C ARG A 705 21.70 -44.76 28.91
N ARG A 706 21.83 -45.01 27.59
CA ARG A 706 22.21 -46.31 26.91
C ARG A 706 22.45 -46.00 25.40
N LEU A 707 23.67 -46.16 24.84
CA LEU A 707 24.32 -47.35 24.20
C LEU A 707 24.36 -47.30 22.65
N LEU A 708 25.47 -46.76 22.10
CA LEU A 708 26.39 -47.22 21.01
C LEU A 708 25.97 -48.26 19.92
N PRO A 709 26.70 -48.39 18.75
CA PRO A 709 28.00 -47.79 18.36
C PRO A 709 28.17 -47.22 16.90
N SER A 710 29.40 -46.72 16.62
CA SER A 710 30.10 -46.60 15.29
C SER A 710 29.89 -45.33 14.42
N THR A 711 30.80 -44.84 13.53
CA THR A 711 32.29 -44.88 13.39
C THR A 711 32.80 -43.85 12.33
N VAL A 712 34.11 -43.49 12.36
CA VAL A 712 34.96 -43.00 11.21
C VAL A 712 34.71 -41.56 10.66
N SER A 713 35.57 -40.89 9.85
CA SER A 713 37.04 -40.60 9.84
C SER A 713 37.48 -40.04 8.45
N VAL A 714 38.53 -39.22 8.22
CA VAL A 714 39.28 -38.19 9.01
C VAL A 714 40.27 -37.40 8.08
N LYS A 715 40.83 -36.25 8.51
CA LYS A 715 41.80 -35.30 7.82
C LYS A 715 41.23 -34.36 6.73
N SER A 716 41.61 -33.09 6.51
CA SER A 716 42.63 -32.11 7.00
C SER A 716 43.96 -31.94 6.22
N HIS A 717 44.28 -30.70 5.76
CA HIS A 717 45.64 -30.10 5.74
C HIS A 717 45.62 -28.56 5.53
N GLN A 718 46.77 -27.88 5.67
CA GLN A 718 46.97 -26.41 5.66
C GLN A 718 48.07 -25.96 4.65
N LEU A 719 48.35 -24.64 4.62
CA LEU A 719 49.57 -23.90 4.15
C LEU A 719 49.46 -23.18 2.78
N ALA A 720 50.14 -22.05 2.48
CA ALA A 720 50.65 -20.93 3.30
C ALA A 720 51.16 -19.73 2.43
N ASN A 721 51.05 -18.50 2.96
CA ASN A 721 51.87 -17.27 2.77
C ASN A 721 52.69 -16.98 1.49
N ARG A 722 52.56 -15.75 0.95
CA ARG A 722 53.67 -14.75 0.79
C ARG A 722 53.16 -13.32 0.48
N ALA A 723 54.07 -12.33 0.49
CA ALA A 723 53.76 -10.89 0.54
C ALA A 723 54.83 -10.00 -0.17
N PHE A 724 54.86 -8.69 0.17
CA PHE A 724 55.61 -7.54 -0.40
C PHE A 724 54.96 -6.90 -1.66
N SER A 725 54.82 -5.58 -1.90
CA SER A 725 55.23 -4.28 -1.28
C SER A 725 56.25 -3.48 -2.11
N THR A 726 55.89 -2.26 -2.54
CA THR A 726 56.66 -0.99 -2.38
C THR A 726 56.00 0.20 -3.11
N SER A 727 56.33 1.43 -2.66
CA SER A 727 56.11 2.70 -3.37
C SER A 727 57.45 3.46 -3.43
N PRO A 728 57.63 4.42 -4.35
CA PRO A 728 57.79 5.82 -3.88
C PRO A 728 57.20 6.90 -4.83
N SER A 729 57.44 8.17 -4.52
CA SER A 729 56.90 9.38 -5.18
C SER A 729 58.01 10.36 -5.61
N LEU A 730 57.68 11.38 -6.43
CA LEU A 730 58.07 12.82 -6.28
C LEU A 730 58.06 13.67 -7.60
N LEU A 731 57.59 14.94 -7.49
CA LEU A 731 58.03 16.18 -8.20
C LEU A 731 57.92 16.32 -9.76
N LYS A 732 58.03 17.51 -10.41
CA LYS A 732 57.44 18.87 -10.21
C LYS A 732 57.78 19.83 -11.41
N LYS A 733 56.80 20.54 -12.02
CA LYS A 733 56.96 21.81 -12.83
C LYS A 733 57.79 21.70 -14.17
N SER A 734 57.83 22.65 -15.13
CA SER A 734 57.07 23.90 -15.46
C SER A 734 57.42 24.53 -16.85
N SER A 735 56.46 25.17 -17.54
CA SER A 735 56.59 26.23 -18.58
C SER A 735 55.17 26.79 -18.91
N SER A 736 54.82 28.10 -18.91
CA SER A 736 55.12 29.26 -19.82
C SER A 736 54.60 29.10 -21.27
N SER A 737 53.92 30.06 -21.93
CA SER A 737 53.47 31.43 -21.54
C SER A 737 52.56 32.17 -22.57
N SER A 738 51.48 32.82 -22.08
CA SER A 738 50.95 34.17 -22.45
C SER A 738 50.50 34.60 -23.89
N LYS A 739 49.57 35.60 -23.93
CA LYS A 739 49.15 36.50 -25.05
C LYS A 739 48.22 35.90 -26.14
N SER A 740 47.45 36.68 -26.94
CA SER A 740 46.76 38.01 -26.77
C SER A 740 45.91 38.36 -28.03
N SER A 741 44.98 39.33 -27.94
CA SER A 741 44.17 39.99 -29.02
C SER A 741 43.20 39.11 -29.84
N ARG A 742 41.96 39.51 -30.23
CA ARG A 742 41.21 40.77 -30.55
C ARG A 742 41.26 41.22 -32.03
N LYS A 743 40.12 41.15 -32.74
CA LYS A 743 39.32 42.32 -33.26
C LYS A 743 38.12 41.93 -34.17
N SER A 744 36.90 42.41 -33.83
CA SER A 744 35.89 43.25 -34.58
C SER A 744 35.73 43.14 -36.14
N PRO A 745 34.67 43.68 -36.82
CA PRO A 745 33.73 44.76 -36.38
C PRO A 745 32.24 44.77 -36.91
N SER A 746 31.46 45.76 -36.41
CA SER A 746 30.36 46.53 -37.10
C SER A 746 29.04 45.79 -37.49
N VAL A 747 27.89 46.44 -37.79
CA VAL A 747 27.55 47.85 -38.15
C VAL A 747 26.32 48.37 -37.35
N ASP A 748 26.12 49.70 -37.34
CA ASP A 748 25.19 50.53 -36.55
C ASP A 748 23.74 50.67 -37.08
N SER A 749 22.83 51.26 -36.27
CA SER A 749 22.21 52.58 -36.60
C SER A 749 21.25 53.17 -35.52
N LEU A 750 21.58 54.41 -35.08
CA LEU A 750 20.71 55.60 -34.78
C LEU A 750 19.47 55.47 -33.84
N THR A 751 19.14 56.37 -32.90
CA THR A 751 19.73 57.59 -32.25
C THR A 751 19.10 57.71 -30.83
N HIS A 752 19.26 58.68 -29.91
CA HIS A 752 19.56 60.14 -29.81
C HIS A 752 20.48 60.41 -28.56
N LYS A 753 21.16 61.54 -28.30
CA LYS A 753 20.87 63.01 -28.24
C LYS A 753 19.89 63.45 -27.13
N ASP A 754 20.09 64.52 -26.33
CA ASP A 754 21.20 65.47 -26.00
C ASP A 754 20.74 66.26 -24.72
N ALA A 755 21.53 66.91 -23.83
CA ALA A 755 22.93 66.81 -23.39
C ALA A 755 23.21 67.61 -22.07
N VAL A 756 24.19 67.19 -21.25
CA VAL A 756 25.01 67.93 -20.20
C VAL A 756 24.35 68.90 -19.17
N HIS A 757 24.52 68.64 -17.85
CA HIS A 757 24.82 69.67 -16.84
C HIS A 757 25.50 69.11 -15.54
N ILE A 758 26.34 69.92 -14.88
CA ILE A 758 27.12 69.66 -13.63
C ILE A 758 27.49 71.03 -13.00
N PRO A 759 27.54 71.24 -11.65
CA PRO A 759 26.95 70.54 -10.50
C PRO A 759 26.04 71.49 -9.65
N ASP A 760 25.49 71.04 -8.50
CA ASP A 760 26.01 71.39 -7.14
C ASP A 760 25.16 70.74 -5.99
N ASN A 761 25.63 70.93 -4.75
CA ASN A 761 25.22 70.28 -3.50
C ASN A 761 23.74 70.48 -3.07
N LYS A 762 23.01 69.36 -2.87
CA LYS A 762 22.63 68.88 -1.51
C LYS A 762 21.82 67.56 -1.50
N ALA A 763 22.12 66.71 -0.50
CA ALA A 763 21.29 65.68 0.12
C ALA A 763 20.25 64.90 -0.73
N THR A 764 20.55 63.64 -1.05
CA THR A 764 19.52 62.61 -1.31
C THR A 764 20.04 61.18 -1.00
N ARG A 765 19.14 60.19 -1.01
CA ARG A 765 19.36 58.82 -0.49
C ARG A 765 19.81 57.81 -1.56
N ASN A 766 20.45 56.74 -1.08
CA ASN A 766 20.62 55.41 -1.71
C ASN A 766 21.49 55.40 -3.00
N ARG A 767 22.21 54.32 -3.34
CA ARG A 767 21.98 52.90 -3.05
C ARG A 767 23.26 52.16 -2.63
N ASP A 768 23.36 51.80 -1.36
CA ASP A 768 23.88 50.47 -1.05
C ASP A 768 22.82 49.45 -1.50
N SER A 769 23.24 48.38 -2.16
CA SER A 769 22.33 47.28 -2.51
C SER A 769 22.28 46.30 -1.34
N GLU A 770 21.09 46.09 -0.77
CA GLU A 770 20.90 45.06 0.25
C GLU A 770 21.30 43.69 -0.34
N ILE A 771 22.29 43.05 0.28
CA ILE A 771 22.75 41.73 -0.12
C ILE A 771 21.76 40.73 0.46
N ASP A 772 20.73 40.42 -0.33
CA ASP A 772 19.70 39.45 0.05
C ASP A 772 20.34 38.08 0.35
N PRO A 773 20.20 37.55 1.59
CA PRO A 773 20.64 36.20 1.91
C PRO A 773 19.72 35.12 1.29
N TYR A 774 18.51 35.47 0.85
CA TYR A 774 17.53 34.56 0.25
C TYR A 774 17.60 34.48 -1.28
N ASP A 775 18.48 35.25 -1.94
CA ASP A 775 18.76 35.08 -3.37
C ASP A 775 19.49 33.75 -3.65
N PHE A 776 18.70 32.77 -4.11
CA PHE A 776 19.17 31.45 -4.55
C PHE A 776 19.33 31.34 -6.08
N SER A 777 19.22 32.43 -6.83
CA SER A 777 19.16 32.40 -8.31
C SER A 777 20.36 31.68 -8.95
N GLU A 778 21.57 31.91 -8.43
CA GLU A 778 22.80 31.24 -8.89
C GLU A 778 22.80 29.73 -8.59
N LEU A 779 22.24 29.33 -7.44
CA LEU A 779 22.14 27.95 -6.98
C LEU A 779 21.11 27.17 -7.80
N GLU A 780 19.93 27.75 -8.00
CA GLU A 780 18.87 27.15 -8.81
C GLU A 780 19.28 27.03 -10.29
N ALA A 781 19.92 28.06 -10.86
CA ALA A 781 20.50 27.97 -12.20
C ALA A 781 21.61 26.90 -12.30
N GLY A 782 22.42 26.72 -11.26
CA GLY A 782 23.41 25.64 -11.17
C GLY A 782 22.78 24.25 -11.15
N ILE A 783 21.72 24.06 -10.35
CA ILE A 783 20.96 22.80 -10.26
C ILE A 783 20.26 22.50 -11.59
N ALA A 784 19.51 23.45 -12.14
CA ALA A 784 18.79 23.28 -13.41
C ALA A 784 19.74 22.91 -14.56
N LYS A 785 20.95 23.49 -14.59
CA LYS A 785 21.99 23.18 -15.57
C LYS A 785 22.58 21.78 -15.40
N ALA A 786 22.76 21.30 -14.17
CA ALA A 786 23.18 19.92 -13.90
C ALA A 786 22.10 18.90 -14.30
N VAL A 787 20.83 19.21 -14.01
CA VAL A 787 19.66 18.41 -14.40
C VAL A 787 19.47 18.36 -15.93
N SER A 788 19.57 19.49 -16.62
CA SER A 788 19.49 19.57 -18.10
C SER A 788 20.57 18.70 -18.75
N ARG A 789 21.83 18.87 -18.32
CA ARG A 789 22.95 18.03 -18.78
C ARG A 789 22.72 16.53 -18.56
N LEU A 790 22.11 16.16 -17.44
CA LEU A 790 21.77 14.77 -17.14
C LEU A 790 20.70 14.24 -18.10
N LYS A 791 19.64 15.01 -18.36
CA LYS A 791 18.59 14.68 -19.34
C LYS A 791 19.21 14.50 -20.74
N ASP A 792 20.01 15.45 -21.21
CA ASP A 792 20.68 15.41 -22.52
C ASP A 792 21.66 14.23 -22.69
N ALA A 793 22.33 13.83 -21.61
CA ALA A 793 23.28 12.72 -21.62
C ALA A 793 22.57 11.36 -21.55
N LEU A 794 21.53 11.23 -20.72
CA LEU A 794 20.78 9.98 -20.58
C LEU A 794 19.93 9.63 -21.81
N VAL A 795 19.48 10.64 -22.58
CA VAL A 795 18.90 10.42 -23.91
C VAL A 795 19.88 9.66 -24.81
N LYS A 796 21.16 10.03 -24.81
CA LYS A 796 22.18 9.40 -25.68
C LYS A 796 22.56 7.98 -25.25
N THR A 797 22.39 7.63 -23.97
CA THR A 797 22.56 6.24 -23.49
C THR A 797 21.34 5.36 -23.73
N LYS A 798 20.18 5.92 -24.10
CA LYS A 798 18.94 5.15 -24.34
C LYS A 798 19.05 4.25 -25.57
N ASP A 799 19.80 4.69 -26.58
CA ASP A 799 19.93 4.02 -27.88
C ASP A 799 21.16 3.08 -27.94
N ALA A 800 21.93 2.99 -26.85
CA ALA A 800 23.18 2.24 -26.75
C ALA A 800 22.97 0.71 -26.84
N GLY A 801 22.83 0.20 -28.07
CA GLY A 801 22.63 -1.21 -28.39
C GLY A 801 21.35 -1.53 -29.16
N ARG A 802 20.55 -0.53 -29.58
CA ARG A 802 19.44 -0.71 -30.54
C ARG A 802 19.88 -0.27 -31.93
N VAL A 803 19.68 -1.10 -32.95
CA VAL A 803 19.83 -0.68 -34.36
C VAL A 803 18.53 -0.02 -34.80
N THR A 804 18.59 1.26 -35.17
CA THR A 804 17.43 2.06 -35.59
C THR A 804 17.35 2.21 -37.12
N PRO A 805 16.19 2.59 -37.70
CA PRO A 805 16.08 2.89 -39.13
C PRO A 805 17.11 3.92 -39.60
N GLU A 806 17.30 5.01 -38.85
CA GLU A 806 18.16 6.13 -39.19
C GLU A 806 19.64 5.70 -39.24
N MET A 807 20.04 4.73 -38.39
CA MET A 807 21.38 4.12 -38.42
C MET A 807 21.61 3.25 -39.66
N ILE A 808 20.54 2.70 -40.25
CA ILE A 808 20.58 1.92 -41.50
C ILE A 808 20.56 2.85 -42.71
N GLU A 809 19.72 3.91 -42.69
CA GLU A 809 19.61 4.90 -43.76
C GLU A 809 20.95 5.56 -44.08
N VAL A 810 21.80 5.82 -43.09
CA VAL A 810 23.12 6.45 -43.28
C VAL A 810 24.25 5.48 -43.71
N LEU A 811 23.98 4.18 -43.87
CA LEU A 811 25.01 3.23 -44.30
C LEU A 811 25.45 3.53 -45.75
N PRO A 812 26.78 3.55 -46.03
CA PRO A 812 27.29 3.80 -47.37
C PRO A 812 27.20 2.54 -48.25
N VAL A 813 26.69 2.73 -49.48
CA VAL A 813 26.51 1.71 -50.51
C VAL A 813 27.36 2.08 -51.72
N GLU A 814 28.14 1.14 -52.25
CA GLU A 814 28.83 1.31 -53.53
C GLU A 814 27.93 0.85 -54.69
N ILE A 815 27.57 1.77 -55.58
CA ILE A 815 26.81 1.49 -56.81
C ILE A 815 27.68 1.75 -58.05
N ASN A 816 27.44 0.98 -59.12
CA ASN A 816 28.11 1.16 -60.41
C ASN A 816 27.25 2.07 -61.30
N VAL A 817 27.70 3.29 -61.55
CA VAL A 817 26.96 4.23 -62.42
C VAL A 817 27.28 3.92 -63.88
N LYS A 818 26.25 3.71 -64.70
CA LYS A 818 26.40 3.68 -66.16
C LYS A 818 26.56 5.11 -66.66
N GLY A 819 27.79 5.52 -66.97
CA GLY A 819 28.05 6.80 -67.62
C GLY A 819 27.32 6.87 -68.96
N ALA A 820 26.61 7.99 -69.19
CA ALA A 820 26.02 8.27 -70.49
C ALA A 820 27.11 8.54 -71.54
N GLU A 821 26.91 7.99 -72.74
CA GLU A 821 27.53 8.42 -74.00
C GLU A 821 29.03 8.79 -73.99
N THR A 822 29.90 7.82 -73.72
CA THR A 822 31.12 7.63 -74.55
C THR A 822 31.74 6.25 -74.36
N GLY A 823 31.95 5.52 -75.45
CA GLY A 823 32.39 4.12 -75.44
C GLY A 823 33.89 3.90 -75.17
N ARG A 824 34.40 4.32 -74.00
CA ARG A 824 35.69 3.89 -73.40
C ARG A 824 35.87 4.47 -71.98
N GLY A 825 35.28 3.81 -70.98
CA GLY A 825 35.47 4.14 -69.57
C GLY A 825 35.34 2.92 -68.68
N SER A 826 36.26 2.75 -67.72
CA SER A 826 36.12 1.75 -66.65
C SER A 826 34.91 2.10 -65.77
N PRO A 827 34.17 1.11 -65.23
CA PRO A 827 32.98 1.37 -64.43
C PRO A 827 33.33 2.19 -63.19
N HIS A 828 32.83 3.42 -63.12
CA HIS A 828 33.03 4.30 -61.97
C HIS A 828 32.05 3.90 -60.87
N LYS A 829 32.58 3.71 -59.66
CA LYS A 829 31.79 3.49 -58.45
C LYS A 829 31.45 4.83 -57.81
N GLU A 830 30.23 4.94 -57.29
CA GLU A 830 29.79 6.05 -56.45
C GLU A 830 29.36 5.54 -55.08
N LYS A 831 29.52 6.38 -54.04
CA LYS A 831 29.12 6.08 -52.65
C LYS A 831 27.91 6.91 -52.27
N VAL A 832 26.76 6.23 -52.20
CA VAL A 832 25.44 6.79 -51.92
C VAL A 832 24.92 6.13 -50.63
N LYS A 833 24.02 6.76 -49.87
CA LYS A 833 23.50 6.13 -48.63
C LYS A 833 22.31 5.21 -48.93
N VAL A 834 22.00 4.28 -48.02
CA VAL A 834 20.80 3.42 -48.15
C VAL A 834 19.52 4.26 -48.24
N GLY A 835 19.38 5.30 -47.42
CA GLY A 835 18.19 6.16 -47.39
C GLY A 835 17.97 6.98 -48.67
N ASP A 836 19.03 7.20 -49.47
CA ASP A 836 18.93 7.88 -50.77
C ASP A 836 18.45 6.92 -51.89
N LEU A 837 18.48 5.59 -51.64
CA LEU A 837 18.18 4.52 -52.62
C LEU A 837 16.96 3.64 -52.23
N ALA A 838 16.54 3.70 -50.96
CA ALA A 838 15.50 2.85 -50.39
C ALA A 838 14.86 3.47 -49.14
N SER A 839 13.55 3.29 -48.96
CA SER A 839 12.85 3.70 -47.73
C SER A 839 13.02 2.65 -46.63
N VAL A 840 13.37 3.08 -45.41
CA VAL A 840 13.68 2.20 -44.28
C VAL A 840 12.59 2.32 -43.19
N VAL A 841 11.94 1.22 -42.86
CA VAL A 841 10.74 1.21 -41.99
C VAL A 841 10.91 0.20 -40.85
N ALA A 842 10.79 0.66 -39.61
CA ALA A 842 10.80 -0.23 -38.43
C ALA A 842 9.54 -1.11 -38.36
N LYS A 843 9.70 -2.41 -38.09
CA LYS A 843 8.59 -3.37 -37.98
C LYS A 843 8.63 -4.13 -36.65
N GLY A 844 7.80 -3.71 -35.70
CA GLY A 844 7.55 -4.42 -34.45
C GLY A 844 8.77 -4.59 -33.53
N GLY A 845 9.80 -3.74 -33.66
CA GLY A 845 10.99 -3.75 -32.79
C GLY A 845 11.90 -4.97 -32.90
N ARG A 846 11.62 -5.90 -33.83
CA ARG A 846 12.41 -7.13 -34.08
C ARG A 846 12.92 -7.23 -35.52
N SER A 847 12.43 -6.39 -36.42
CA SER A 847 12.95 -6.27 -37.78
C SER A 847 12.81 -4.85 -38.34
N VAL A 848 13.59 -4.56 -39.36
CA VAL A 848 13.49 -3.38 -40.22
C VAL A 848 13.21 -3.87 -41.64
N GLN A 849 12.32 -3.20 -42.35
CA GLN A 849 11.99 -3.46 -43.75
C GLN A 849 12.54 -2.33 -44.62
N ILE A 850 13.28 -2.68 -45.66
CA ILE A 850 13.93 -1.74 -46.58
C ILE A 850 13.31 -1.94 -47.96
N PHE A 851 12.66 -0.91 -48.46
CA PHE A 851 11.94 -0.90 -49.73
C PHE A 851 12.82 -0.18 -50.77
N CYS A 852 13.52 -0.96 -51.60
CA CYS A 852 14.38 -0.44 -52.65
C CYS A 852 13.56 0.17 -53.79
N ALA A 853 13.99 1.32 -54.33
CA ALA A 853 13.32 1.93 -55.48
C ALA A 853 13.50 1.11 -56.78
N GLU A 854 14.62 0.41 -56.92
CA GLU A 854 14.97 -0.38 -58.11
C GLU A 854 15.62 -1.72 -57.72
N GLU A 855 15.41 -2.75 -58.54
CA GLU A 855 15.97 -4.10 -58.32
C GLU A 855 17.51 -4.09 -58.33
N ALA A 856 18.11 -3.19 -59.12
CA ALA A 856 19.55 -2.99 -59.20
C ALA A 856 20.17 -2.61 -57.84
N HIS A 857 19.42 -1.95 -56.94
CA HIS A 857 19.91 -1.49 -55.63
C HIS A 857 19.82 -2.58 -54.55
N VAL A 858 19.03 -3.63 -54.74
CA VAL A 858 18.80 -4.69 -53.74
C VAL A 858 20.10 -5.42 -53.36
N LYS A 859 20.94 -5.79 -54.34
CA LYS A 859 22.21 -6.50 -54.10
C LYS A 859 23.30 -5.61 -53.45
N PRO A 860 23.53 -4.36 -53.91
CA PRO A 860 24.39 -3.41 -53.21
C PRO A 860 23.99 -3.14 -51.76
N ILE A 861 22.70 -2.87 -51.50
CA ILE A 861 22.20 -2.59 -50.15
C ILE A 861 22.34 -3.81 -49.24
N ALA A 862 21.99 -5.02 -49.72
CA ALA A 862 22.20 -6.25 -48.95
C ALA A 862 23.69 -6.49 -48.62
N SER A 863 24.60 -6.15 -49.53
CA SER A 863 26.05 -6.27 -49.31
C SER A 863 26.56 -5.26 -48.29
N ALA A 864 26.06 -4.02 -48.31
CA ALA A 864 26.40 -2.98 -47.34
C ALA A 864 25.88 -3.30 -45.91
N LEU A 865 24.71 -3.93 -45.79
CA LEU A 865 24.17 -4.42 -44.53
C LEU A 865 25.03 -5.53 -43.92
N LEU A 866 25.43 -6.53 -44.73
CA LEU A 866 26.34 -7.61 -44.31
C LEU A 866 27.73 -7.10 -43.91
N ALA A 867 28.23 -6.06 -44.56
CA ALA A 867 29.51 -5.42 -44.25
C ALA A 867 29.42 -4.40 -43.10
N SER A 868 28.23 -4.15 -42.54
CA SER A 868 28.05 -3.18 -41.45
C SER A 868 28.60 -3.70 -40.11
N PRO A 869 29.08 -2.82 -39.21
CA PRO A 869 29.56 -3.22 -37.88
C PRO A 869 28.44 -3.75 -36.95
N TYR A 870 27.19 -3.77 -37.42
CA TYR A 870 26.01 -4.18 -36.67
C TYR A 870 25.60 -5.64 -36.93
N SER A 871 26.39 -6.39 -37.72
CA SER A 871 26.18 -7.83 -38.02
C SER A 871 24.78 -8.15 -38.59
N LEU A 872 24.26 -7.27 -39.45
CA LEU A 872 22.91 -7.37 -40.00
C LEU A 872 22.88 -8.37 -41.16
N VAL A 873 22.07 -9.43 -41.03
CA VAL A 873 21.89 -10.46 -42.06
C VAL A 873 20.58 -10.21 -42.82
N PRO A 874 20.60 -9.56 -44.00
CA PRO A 874 19.41 -9.28 -44.78
C PRO A 874 18.79 -10.57 -45.34
N GLN A 875 17.49 -10.72 -45.17
CA GLN A 875 16.69 -11.75 -45.81
C GLN A 875 16.11 -11.17 -47.11
N THR A 876 16.48 -11.78 -48.24
CA THR A 876 15.97 -11.48 -49.58
C THR A 876 15.29 -12.73 -50.16
N THR A 877 14.22 -12.53 -50.92
CA THR A 877 13.42 -13.60 -51.54
C THR A 877 14.08 -14.09 -52.83
N ALA A 878 15.01 -15.03 -52.71
CA ALA A 878 15.66 -15.69 -53.84
C ALA A 878 14.69 -16.67 -54.58
N PRO A 879 14.83 -16.85 -55.91
CA PRO A 879 13.91 -17.67 -56.70
C PRO A 879 14.13 -19.18 -56.49
N HIS A 880 13.05 -19.95 -56.61
CA HIS A 880 13.10 -21.42 -56.60
C HIS A 880 13.72 -22.00 -57.88
N THR A 881 14.73 -22.85 -57.72
CA THR A 881 15.18 -23.78 -58.78
C THR A 881 14.32 -25.05 -58.75
N PRO A 882 13.70 -25.49 -59.85
CA PRO A 882 12.81 -26.66 -59.86
C PRO A 882 13.59 -27.98 -59.86
N GLY A 883 13.23 -28.95 -59.00
CA GLY A 883 14.07 -30.16 -58.90
C GLY A 883 13.67 -31.36 -58.03
N THR A 884 12.44 -31.52 -57.52
CA THR A 884 11.83 -32.87 -57.26
C THR A 884 10.35 -32.82 -56.84
N THR A 885 9.64 -33.90 -57.15
CA THR A 885 8.28 -34.31 -56.75
C THR A 885 8.23 -34.83 -55.30
N SER A 886 7.12 -34.93 -54.54
CA SER A 886 5.69 -34.47 -54.60
C SER A 886 4.97 -35.02 -53.31
N VAL A 887 3.69 -34.85 -52.95
CA VAL A 887 2.44 -34.30 -53.56
C VAL A 887 1.55 -33.68 -52.46
N SER A 888 0.87 -32.56 -52.69
CA SER A 888 -0.54 -32.25 -52.28
C SER A 888 -0.86 -30.75 -52.47
N GLN A 889 -2.14 -30.38 -52.52
CA GLN A 889 -2.62 -29.10 -53.05
C GLN A 889 -3.28 -28.20 -51.99
N SER A 890 -3.03 -26.89 -52.02
CA SER A 890 -4.09 -25.85 -52.13
C SER A 890 -3.50 -24.42 -52.13
N ASN A 891 -4.24 -23.51 -52.78
CA ASN A 891 -4.05 -22.06 -52.86
C ASN A 891 -2.88 -21.51 -53.72
N PRO A 892 -3.07 -20.40 -54.46
CA PRO A 892 -2.06 -19.82 -55.35
C PRO A 892 -1.08 -18.87 -54.62
N PRO A 893 0.17 -18.73 -55.09
CA PRO A 893 1.11 -17.77 -54.53
C PRO A 893 0.79 -16.34 -54.98
N THR A 894 0.54 -15.44 -54.03
CA THR A 894 0.51 -14.00 -54.28
C THR A 894 1.90 -13.44 -54.61
N SER A 895 1.96 -12.41 -55.45
CA SER A 895 3.18 -11.80 -55.98
C SER A 895 4.29 -11.53 -54.94
N SER A 896 5.49 -12.00 -55.24
CA SER A 896 6.71 -11.73 -54.47
C SER A 896 7.25 -10.31 -54.71
N ASN A 897 7.28 -9.47 -53.68
CA ASN A 897 7.92 -8.16 -53.74
C ASN A 897 9.46 -8.30 -53.74
N HIS A 898 10.05 -8.44 -54.92
CA HIS A 898 11.51 -8.57 -55.10
C HIS A 898 12.32 -7.32 -54.68
N LEU A 899 11.65 -6.19 -54.42
CA LEU A 899 12.24 -4.93 -53.97
C LEU A 899 12.30 -4.77 -52.44
N LEU A 900 11.88 -5.78 -51.67
CA LEU A 900 11.79 -5.73 -50.21
C LEU A 900 12.90 -6.56 -49.55
N ILE A 901 13.82 -5.91 -48.85
CA ILE A 901 14.80 -6.55 -47.96
C ILE A 901 14.24 -6.51 -46.54
N THR A 902 14.20 -7.65 -45.84
CA THR A 902 13.86 -7.69 -44.41
C THR A 902 15.11 -7.98 -43.57
N VAL A 903 15.42 -7.10 -42.64
CA VAL A 903 16.59 -7.20 -41.75
C VAL A 903 16.11 -7.52 -40.34
N PRO A 904 16.41 -8.70 -39.76
CA PRO A 904 16.16 -8.97 -38.36
C PRO A 904 17.11 -8.14 -37.49
N VAL A 905 16.60 -7.50 -36.45
CA VAL A 905 17.42 -6.74 -35.48
C VAL A 905 17.79 -7.68 -34.33
N PRO A 906 19.10 -7.85 -34.01
CA PRO A 906 19.50 -8.73 -32.93
C PRO A 906 19.00 -8.22 -31.55
N PRO A 907 18.60 -9.11 -30.64
CA PRO A 907 18.07 -8.72 -29.33
C PRO A 907 19.15 -8.12 -28.42
N ILE A 908 18.76 -7.12 -27.62
CA ILE A 908 19.66 -6.44 -26.66
C ILE A 908 20.15 -7.43 -25.60
N THR A 909 21.43 -7.79 -25.66
CA THR A 909 22.08 -8.72 -24.74
C THR A 909 22.12 -8.16 -23.30
N ALA A 910 22.34 -9.04 -22.33
CA ALA A 910 22.53 -8.63 -20.94
C ALA A 910 23.77 -7.73 -20.77
N GLU A 911 24.81 -7.96 -21.56
CA GLU A 911 26.08 -7.23 -21.50
C GLU A 911 25.94 -5.77 -21.96
N THR A 912 25.28 -5.51 -23.10
CA THR A 912 25.05 -4.13 -23.58
C THR A 912 24.13 -3.36 -22.63
N ARG A 913 23.10 -4.02 -22.09
CA ARG A 913 22.21 -3.44 -21.07
C ARG A 913 22.96 -3.08 -19.79
N ASN A 914 23.89 -3.93 -19.35
CA ASN A 914 24.74 -3.67 -18.18
C ASN A 914 25.74 -2.53 -18.43
N LEU A 915 26.28 -2.42 -19.64
CA LEU A 915 27.16 -1.31 -20.04
C LEU A 915 26.42 0.03 -20.03
N ALA A 916 25.22 0.10 -20.63
CA ALA A 916 24.37 1.29 -20.63
C ALA A 916 23.97 1.72 -19.20
N ARG A 917 23.65 0.76 -18.32
CA ARG A 917 23.40 1.01 -16.89
C ARG A 917 24.62 1.59 -16.16
N ALA A 918 25.82 1.06 -16.43
CA ALA A 918 27.06 1.56 -15.84
C ALA A 918 27.38 2.99 -16.29
N GLU A 919 27.14 3.32 -17.57
CA GLU A 919 27.32 4.68 -18.09
C GLU A 919 26.28 5.67 -17.54
N ALA A 920 25.00 5.29 -17.52
CA ALA A 920 23.94 6.10 -16.91
C ALA A 920 24.23 6.42 -15.43
N LYS A 921 24.74 5.43 -14.66
CA LYS A 921 25.17 5.64 -13.28
C LYS A 921 26.31 6.66 -13.16
N LYS A 922 27.31 6.58 -14.03
CA LYS A 922 28.45 7.53 -14.10
C LYS A 922 27.98 8.96 -14.44
N MET A 923 26.94 9.10 -15.26
CA MET A 923 26.30 10.39 -15.56
C MET A 923 25.55 10.95 -14.34
N PHE A 924 24.77 10.11 -13.64
CA PHE A 924 24.09 10.48 -12.38
C PHE A 924 25.07 10.93 -11.27
N GLU A 925 26.16 10.18 -11.06
CA GLU A 925 27.19 10.53 -10.06
C GLU A 925 27.83 11.89 -10.35
N ARG A 926 28.05 12.20 -11.65
CA ARG A 926 28.53 13.51 -12.10
C ARG A 926 27.52 14.62 -11.84
N ALA A 927 26.25 14.45 -12.21
CA ALA A 927 25.21 15.45 -11.96
C ALA A 927 25.03 15.72 -10.45
N SER A 928 25.05 14.66 -9.63
CA SER A 928 25.03 14.74 -8.16
C SER A 928 26.28 15.41 -7.59
N GLN A 929 27.42 15.41 -8.30
CA GLN A 929 28.61 16.19 -7.93
C GLN A 929 28.48 17.66 -8.36
N GLU A 930 27.90 17.96 -9.53
CA GLU A 930 27.66 19.34 -9.97
C GLU A 930 26.69 20.07 -9.01
N VAL A 931 25.63 19.40 -8.51
CA VAL A 931 24.75 19.94 -7.45
C VAL A 931 25.49 20.14 -6.11
N ARG A 932 26.38 19.22 -5.71
CA ARG A 932 27.21 19.38 -4.50
C ARG A 932 28.22 20.53 -4.62
N ASN A 933 28.69 20.83 -5.83
CA ASN A 933 29.55 21.98 -6.08
C ASN A 933 28.76 23.29 -5.93
N ALA A 934 27.56 23.40 -6.51
CA ALA A 934 26.70 24.57 -6.37
C ALA A 934 26.34 24.87 -4.90
N ARG A 935 26.04 23.83 -4.09
CA ARG A 935 25.92 23.95 -2.62
C ARG A 935 27.18 24.53 -1.98
N SER A 936 28.36 24.07 -2.38
CA SER A 936 29.63 24.56 -1.83
C SER A 936 29.88 26.03 -2.14
N ASP A 937 29.48 26.51 -3.32
CA ASP A 937 29.64 27.92 -3.72
C ASP A 937 28.63 28.83 -3.00
N ALA A 938 27.38 28.40 -2.83
CA ALA A 938 26.41 29.09 -1.97
C ALA A 938 26.88 29.16 -0.50
N GLN A 939 27.46 28.08 0.04
CA GLN A 939 28.07 28.09 1.38
C GLN A 939 29.29 29.01 1.49
N LYS A 940 30.06 29.25 0.42
CA LYS A 940 31.13 30.27 0.39
C LYS A 940 30.54 31.68 0.41
N ARG A 941 29.46 31.94 -0.33
CA ARG A 941 28.71 33.20 -0.33
C ARG A 941 28.20 33.53 1.09
N PHE A 942 27.59 32.58 1.79
CA PHE A 942 27.17 32.76 3.18
C PHE A 942 28.33 33.03 4.15
N ARG A 943 29.44 32.28 4.10
CA ARG A 943 30.62 32.57 4.94
C ARG A 943 31.20 33.97 4.70
N LYS A 944 31.09 34.49 3.47
CA LYS A 944 31.50 35.87 3.15
C LYS A 944 30.56 36.91 3.77
N MET A 945 29.24 36.66 3.81
CA MET A 945 28.28 37.50 4.53
C MET A 945 28.54 37.49 6.05
N GLU A 946 28.78 36.31 6.61
CA GLU A 946 29.07 36.08 8.04
C GLU A 946 30.33 36.83 8.50
N LEU A 947 31.46 36.63 7.79
CA LEU A 947 32.73 37.31 8.07
C LEU A 947 32.65 38.82 7.85
N GLY A 948 31.82 39.28 6.92
CA GLY A 948 31.59 40.70 6.66
C GLY A 948 30.61 41.37 7.63
N LYS A 949 29.91 40.61 8.49
CA LYS A 949 28.78 41.08 9.32
C LYS A 949 27.67 41.78 8.51
N LEU A 950 27.47 41.35 7.26
CA LEU A 950 26.58 42.01 6.30
C LEU A 950 25.09 41.67 6.51
N VAL A 951 24.80 40.62 7.29
CA VAL A 951 23.45 40.08 7.53
C VAL A 951 23.35 39.66 9.00
N ILE A 952 22.15 39.76 9.59
CA ILE A 952 21.87 39.29 10.96
C ILE A 952 22.03 37.75 11.03
N VAL A 953 22.69 37.25 12.09
CA VAL A 953 23.05 35.83 12.23
C VAL A 953 21.85 34.89 12.12
N ASP A 954 20.68 35.27 12.65
CA ASP A 954 19.47 34.44 12.57
C ASP A 954 18.78 34.46 11.18
N GLU A 955 18.89 35.55 10.42
CA GLU A 955 18.49 35.56 9.00
C GLU A 955 19.42 34.68 8.17
N LEU A 956 20.73 34.74 8.44
CA LEU A 956 21.71 33.85 7.78
C LEU A 956 21.45 32.37 8.10
N ARG A 957 20.99 32.04 9.32
CA ARG A 957 20.55 30.68 9.69
C ARG A 957 19.29 30.23 8.96
N LYS A 958 18.28 31.10 8.83
CA LYS A 958 17.05 30.83 8.06
C LYS A 958 17.37 30.59 6.57
N ALA A 959 18.16 31.49 5.97
CA ALA A 959 18.62 31.38 4.59
C ALA A 959 19.44 30.11 4.36
N HIS A 960 20.31 29.72 5.30
CA HIS A 960 21.04 28.46 5.23
C HIS A 960 20.12 27.23 5.25
N LYS A 961 19.05 27.23 6.06
CA LYS A 961 18.04 26.17 6.05
C LYS A 961 17.33 26.07 4.69
N GLN A 962 16.88 27.18 4.14
CA GLN A 962 16.20 27.21 2.84
C GLN A 962 17.13 26.81 1.69
N MET A 963 18.41 27.22 1.71
CA MET A 963 19.42 26.76 0.75
C MET A 963 19.58 25.22 0.77
N GLU A 964 19.61 24.60 1.95
CA GLU A 964 19.67 23.13 2.07
C GLU A 964 18.37 22.45 1.57
N GLU A 965 17.21 23.09 1.74
CA GLU A 965 15.93 22.62 1.17
C GLU A 965 15.91 22.71 -0.38
N VAL A 966 16.45 23.78 -0.98
CA VAL A 966 16.64 23.93 -2.44
C VAL A 966 17.63 22.89 -2.97
N VAL A 967 18.76 22.69 -2.29
CA VAL A 967 19.74 21.65 -2.65
C VAL A 967 19.14 20.25 -2.57
N LYS A 968 18.31 19.97 -1.55
CA LYS A 968 17.62 18.68 -1.43
C LYS A 968 16.69 18.45 -2.63
N LYS A 969 15.82 19.42 -2.96
CA LYS A 969 14.95 19.34 -4.16
C LYS A 969 15.75 19.07 -5.44
N GLY A 970 16.91 19.72 -5.61
CA GLY A 970 17.81 19.49 -6.74
C GLY A 970 18.43 18.08 -6.79
N GLN A 971 18.79 17.51 -5.64
CA GLN A 971 19.27 16.12 -5.57
C GLN A 971 18.14 15.11 -5.85
N ASP A 972 16.94 15.38 -5.34
CA ASP A 972 15.76 14.55 -5.57
C ASP A 972 15.32 14.58 -7.05
N GLU A 973 15.43 15.72 -7.77
CA GLU A 973 15.19 15.74 -9.23
C GLU A 973 16.28 14.99 -10.00
N VAL A 974 17.57 15.19 -9.70
CA VAL A 974 18.69 14.44 -10.31
C VAL A 974 18.50 12.93 -10.14
N LYS A 975 18.03 12.48 -8.97
CA LYS A 975 17.67 11.09 -8.69
C LYS A 975 16.46 10.63 -9.52
N LYS A 976 15.35 11.38 -9.52
CA LYS A 976 14.12 11.07 -10.27
C LYS A 976 14.36 10.92 -11.77
N VAL A 977 15.24 11.75 -12.35
CA VAL A 977 15.65 11.68 -13.76
C VAL A 977 16.45 10.41 -14.06
N TYR A 978 17.36 10.01 -13.17
CA TYR A 978 18.15 8.78 -13.31
C TYR A 978 17.27 7.52 -13.15
N GLU A 979 16.38 7.49 -12.17
CA GLU A 979 15.46 6.36 -11.94
C GLU A 979 14.47 6.17 -13.11
N ALA A 980 13.98 7.27 -13.70
CA ALA A 980 13.18 7.23 -14.93
C ALA A 980 13.96 6.66 -16.12
N SER A 981 15.27 6.98 -16.23
CA SER A 981 16.14 6.43 -17.27
C SER A 981 16.44 4.94 -17.06
N LEU A 982 16.69 4.48 -15.83
CA LEU A 982 16.84 3.05 -15.53
C LEU A 982 15.60 2.25 -15.92
N LYS A 983 14.41 2.75 -15.58
CA LYS A 983 13.13 2.14 -15.96
C LYS A 983 12.92 2.11 -17.48
N ALA A 984 13.45 3.12 -18.21
CA ALA A 984 13.46 3.15 -19.67
C ALA A 984 14.53 2.26 -20.33
N LEU A 985 15.48 1.71 -19.56
CA LEU A 985 16.45 0.68 -19.96
C LEU A 985 16.01 -0.74 -19.53
N GLU A 986 14.79 -0.89 -19.01
CA GLU A 986 14.18 -2.16 -18.60
C GLU A 986 13.09 -2.67 -19.56
N GLY A 987 12.58 -1.80 -20.45
CA GLY A 987 11.81 -2.15 -21.66
C GLY A 987 12.57 -1.86 -22.95
#